data_AF-A2YH33-F1
#
_entry.id   AF-A2YH33-F1
#
_cell.length_a   1.000
_cell.length_b   1.000
_cell.length_c   1.000
_cell.angle_alpha   90.00
_cell.angle_beta   90.00
_cell.angle_gamma   90.00
#
_symmetry.space_group_name_H-M   'P 1'
#
loop_
_entity.id
_entity.type
_entity.pdbx_description
1 polymer ?
#
loop_
_entity_poly.entity_id
_entity_poly.type
_entity_poly.pdbx_seq_one_letter_code
_entity_poly.pdbx_strand_id
1 'polypeptide(L)'
;MTTGNLTEAAALLQTSQPTVSRELARFEKLIRLQLFDRVRGRLSPTVQGLRLFEEVQRSYYGLDRIVNAAAGIRQFQQAQLSIVCLPIDRHLRMTLQILGDGPHQRRLSERLRTGDAQQAAQFVALPFLHQIDFPRQRQHLSAALQSTLTGVGPLPMFKKSLLTLAFTGVATLSTYATAADTLTMEVYNPGEKSVFPVSSEIVSGKHEVALIDAQFQRNDAEELVKKIKATGKKLTTVYISHSDPDFYFGLDVIKAAFPEAKIIASPGTIKDINATKDGKIAYWGPILKDNAPKTVIVPQPLQGDSFTIDGQKVEVKGLNGPTPDRTFVWIPALKAVVGGVAVAGDNIHPWIADNQSVESRQHWQQTLKNIEALKPQVVVPGHFLPGAAQTLASVHFTQKYLTTLEAELPKAKDSAALIEAMKKHYPTLKDESSLELSAKPWRRGGLPRAKRGVKMTETTLHYIFDPLCGWCYGAAPLVKAAQSLPGLKVVPHAGGMMTGNNRRQITDEWRNYVIPHDKRIAEMTGQPFGEAYFNGLLRDTTAVMDSEPPITAILAAEKLAGRGLDMLHRIQQAHYQEGRRIADTPVLEALAKELGLPSAAFIAEMRFNSGAPTAQHIAESRALLAKVQGQGFPTFALQDSEGQLHLLPAGNYLGNVEAWKNLLGAAALA
;
A
#
# COMPACT_ATOMS: atom_id res chain seq x y z
N MET A 1 -18.04 -42.15 -1.86
CA MET A 1 -18.23 -40.75 -1.44
C MET A 1 -19.46 -40.11 -2.10
N THR A 2 -19.75 -40.40 -3.37
CA THR A 2 -20.86 -39.79 -4.13
C THR A 2 -22.19 -40.52 -4.05
N THR A 3 -22.21 -41.84 -3.86
CA THR A 3 -23.44 -42.67 -3.93
C THR A 3 -24.04 -43.05 -2.58
N GLY A 4 -23.35 -42.80 -1.46
CA GLY A 4 -23.86 -43.07 -0.10
C GLY A 4 -24.13 -44.54 0.27
N ASN A 5 -24.07 -45.49 -0.67
CA ASN A 5 -24.16 -46.92 -0.42
C ASN A 5 -23.33 -47.76 -1.41
N LEU A 6 -23.03 -49.00 -1.02
CA LEU A 6 -22.17 -49.91 -1.79
C LEU A 6 -22.82 -50.46 -3.06
N THR A 7 -24.16 -50.59 -3.08
CA THR A 7 -24.89 -51.13 -4.23
C THR A 7 -24.86 -50.15 -5.41
N GLU A 8 -25.15 -48.87 -5.16
CA GLU A 8 -25.05 -47.82 -6.17
C GLU A 8 -23.61 -47.54 -6.58
N ALA A 9 -22.65 -47.63 -5.65
CA ALA A 9 -21.23 -47.52 -6.00
C ALA A 9 -20.78 -48.62 -6.97
N ALA A 10 -21.26 -49.85 -6.75
CA ALA A 10 -20.96 -50.98 -7.63
C ALA A 10 -21.58 -50.81 -9.02
N ALA A 11 -22.81 -50.31 -9.11
CA ALA A 11 -23.44 -49.96 -10.38
C ALA A 11 -22.65 -48.88 -11.14
N LEU A 12 -22.20 -47.82 -10.45
CA LEU A 12 -21.42 -46.74 -11.04
C LEU A 12 -20.04 -47.19 -11.53
N LEU A 13 -19.41 -48.13 -10.81
CA LEU A 13 -18.12 -48.71 -11.17
C LEU A 13 -18.25 -49.94 -12.09
N GLN A 14 -19.47 -50.24 -12.56
CA GLN A 14 -19.78 -51.39 -13.42
C GLN A 14 -19.22 -52.72 -12.86
N THR A 15 -19.40 -52.96 -11.56
CA THR A 15 -18.92 -54.15 -10.86
C THR A 15 -19.95 -54.65 -9.82
N SER A 16 -19.62 -55.70 -9.07
CA SER A 16 -20.51 -56.27 -8.05
C SER A 16 -20.31 -55.63 -6.67
N GLN A 17 -21.38 -55.54 -5.88
CA GLN A 17 -21.36 -54.98 -4.53
C GLN A 17 -20.36 -55.67 -3.58
N PRO A 18 -20.19 -57.01 -3.60
CA PRO A 18 -19.14 -57.68 -2.83
C PRO A 18 -17.72 -57.26 -3.22
N THR A 19 -17.45 -56.97 -4.50
CA THR A 19 -16.15 -56.51 -4.98
C THR A 19 -15.84 -55.12 -4.43
N VAL A 20 -16.76 -54.17 -4.55
CA VAL A 20 -16.58 -52.81 -4.00
C VAL A 20 -16.40 -52.84 -2.49
N SER A 21 -17.17 -53.67 -1.78
CA SER A 21 -17.04 -53.80 -0.33
C SER A 21 -15.65 -54.31 0.08
N ARG A 22 -15.09 -55.29 -0.65
CA ARG A 22 -13.78 -55.88 -0.38
C ARG A 22 -12.65 -54.90 -0.69
N GLU A 23 -12.71 -54.23 -1.84
CA GLU A 23 -11.69 -53.25 -2.23
C GLU A 23 -11.72 -52.02 -1.31
N LEU A 24 -12.91 -51.57 -0.89
CA LEU A 24 -13.02 -50.49 0.10
C LEU A 24 -12.37 -50.89 1.44
N ALA A 25 -12.70 -52.07 1.97
CA ALA A 25 -12.11 -52.55 3.22
C ALA A 25 -10.59 -52.74 3.11
N ARG A 26 -10.12 -53.26 1.96
CA ARG A 26 -8.68 -53.40 1.68
C ARG A 26 -8.01 -52.04 1.63
N PHE A 27 -8.61 -51.07 0.95
CA PHE A 27 -8.09 -49.71 0.81
C PHE A 27 -7.97 -49.01 2.17
N GLU A 28 -9.03 -49.02 2.98
CA GLU A 28 -9.05 -48.49 4.36
C GLU A 28 -7.95 -49.11 5.22
N LYS A 29 -7.74 -50.43 5.11
CA LYS A 29 -6.67 -51.14 5.81
C LYS A 29 -5.28 -50.74 5.34
N LEU A 30 -5.08 -50.55 4.04
CA LEU A 30 -3.79 -50.25 3.43
C LEU A 30 -3.30 -48.86 3.83
N ILE A 31 -4.21 -47.89 3.81
CA ILE A 31 -3.91 -46.49 4.17
C ILE A 31 -4.06 -46.23 5.68
N ARG A 32 -4.56 -47.22 6.44
CA ARG A 32 -4.82 -47.14 7.89
C ARG A 32 -5.74 -45.99 8.29
N LEU A 33 -6.73 -45.68 7.45
CA LEU A 33 -7.77 -44.68 7.72
C LEU A 33 -9.14 -45.34 7.59
N GLN A 34 -10.03 -45.06 8.53
CA GLN A 34 -11.44 -45.41 8.39
C GLN A 34 -12.11 -44.30 7.59
N LEU A 35 -12.56 -44.59 6.37
CA LEU A 35 -13.11 -43.61 5.43
C LEU A 35 -14.62 -43.49 5.55
N PHE A 36 -15.32 -44.53 6.06
CA PHE A 36 -16.76 -44.52 6.25
C PHE A 36 -17.22 -45.08 7.60
N ASP A 37 -18.23 -44.45 8.18
CA ASP A 37 -19.07 -45.02 9.23
C ASP A 37 -20.23 -45.80 8.60
N ARG A 38 -20.49 -46.99 9.15
CA ARG A 38 -21.53 -47.89 8.66
C ARG A 38 -22.74 -47.81 9.58
N VAL A 39 -23.73 -47.01 9.20
CA VAL A 39 -24.96 -46.83 9.97
C VAL A 39 -26.14 -47.40 9.19
N ARG A 40 -26.74 -48.48 9.70
CA ARG A 40 -27.92 -49.15 9.10
C ARG A 40 -27.79 -49.45 7.60
N GLY A 41 -26.61 -49.93 7.16
CA GLY A 41 -26.36 -50.31 5.77
C GLY A 41 -26.03 -49.16 4.81
N ARG A 42 -26.02 -47.91 5.28
CA ARG A 42 -25.51 -46.76 4.53
C ARG A 42 -24.06 -46.45 4.92
N LEU A 43 -23.30 -45.94 3.95
CA LEU A 43 -21.95 -45.47 4.14
C LEU A 43 -21.96 -43.97 4.34
N SER A 44 -21.70 -43.52 5.57
CA SER A 44 -21.49 -42.11 5.88
C SER A 44 -20.00 -41.82 5.83
N PRO A 45 -19.50 -40.89 5.00
CA PRO A 45 -18.10 -40.51 5.01
C PRO A 45 -17.64 -40.03 6.39
N THR A 46 -16.48 -40.50 6.85
CA THR A 46 -15.81 -39.93 8.03
C THR A 46 -15.11 -38.62 7.64
N VAL A 47 -14.73 -37.83 8.64
CA VAL A 47 -13.92 -36.62 8.42
C VAL A 47 -12.60 -36.94 7.71
N GLN A 48 -11.96 -38.06 8.06
CA GLN A 48 -10.74 -38.54 7.40
C GLN A 48 -11.01 -38.98 5.96
N GLY A 49 -12.16 -39.63 5.72
CA GLY A 49 -12.64 -40.01 4.39
C GLY A 49 -12.84 -38.83 3.47
N LEU A 50 -13.50 -37.78 3.94
CA LEU A 50 -13.73 -36.56 3.17
C LEU A 50 -12.42 -35.84 2.82
N ARG A 51 -11.47 -35.77 3.76
CA ARG A 51 -10.14 -35.18 3.52
C ARG A 51 -9.33 -35.93 2.48
N LEU A 52 -9.30 -37.26 2.54
CA LEU A 52 -8.61 -38.06 1.53
C LEU A 52 -9.29 -37.95 0.16
N PHE A 53 -10.62 -37.93 0.13
CA PHE A 53 -11.37 -37.76 -1.10
C PHE A 53 -11.04 -36.42 -1.78
N GLU A 54 -10.94 -35.34 -1.01
CA GLU A 54 -10.54 -34.02 -1.51
C GLU A 54 -9.12 -34.05 -2.13
N GLU A 55 -8.17 -34.72 -1.48
CA GLU A 55 -6.80 -34.85 -1.97
C GLU A 55 -6.68 -35.69 -3.25
N VAL A 56 -7.46 -36.78 -3.33
CA VAL A 56 -7.56 -37.59 -4.55
C VAL A 56 -8.18 -36.78 -5.69
N GLN A 57 -9.25 -36.01 -5.44
CA GLN A 57 -9.86 -35.16 -6.48
C GLN A 57 -8.89 -34.10 -7.01
N ARG A 58 -8.07 -33.50 -6.14
CA ARG A 58 -7.01 -32.54 -6.55
C ARG A 58 -5.93 -33.21 -7.40
N SER A 59 -5.56 -34.45 -7.07
CA SER A 59 -4.57 -35.22 -7.85
C SER A 59 -5.06 -35.55 -9.27
N TYR A 60 -6.36 -35.76 -9.47
CA TYR A 60 -6.94 -35.97 -10.81
C TYR A 60 -6.82 -34.72 -11.71
N TYR A 61 -6.98 -33.51 -11.17
CA TYR A 61 -6.69 -32.27 -11.91
C TYR A 61 -5.21 -32.14 -12.31
N GLY A 62 -4.30 -32.65 -11.47
CA GLY A 62 -2.87 -32.72 -11.78
C GLY A 62 -2.57 -33.67 -12.94
N LEU A 63 -3.29 -34.79 -13.05
CA LEU A 63 -3.13 -35.77 -14.14
C LEU A 63 -3.62 -35.23 -15.48
N ASP A 64 -4.73 -34.47 -15.52
CA ASP A 64 -5.17 -33.77 -16.73
C ASP A 64 -4.11 -32.80 -17.27
N ARG A 65 -3.29 -32.21 -16.38
CA ARG A 65 -2.17 -31.35 -16.79
C ARG A 65 -1.07 -32.13 -17.51
N ILE A 66 -0.83 -33.38 -17.13
CA ILE A 66 0.14 -34.27 -17.79
C ILE A 66 -0.37 -34.71 -19.15
N VAL A 67 -1.67 -35.03 -19.26
CA VAL A 67 -2.31 -35.36 -20.54
C VAL A 67 -2.23 -34.17 -21.51
N ASN A 68 -2.50 -32.96 -21.03
CA ASN A 68 -2.41 -31.74 -21.84
C ASN A 68 -0.96 -31.36 -22.18
N ALA A 69 -0.01 -31.56 -21.28
CA ALA A 69 1.41 -31.35 -21.57
C ALA A 69 1.93 -32.34 -22.63
N ALA A 70 1.53 -33.61 -22.54
CA ALA A 70 1.85 -34.62 -23.55
C ALA A 70 1.24 -34.28 -24.92
N ALA A 71 0.02 -33.73 -24.96
CA ALA A 71 -0.61 -33.24 -26.19
C ALA A 71 0.16 -32.05 -26.80
N GLY A 72 0.63 -31.10 -25.97
CA GLY A 72 1.44 -29.97 -26.42
C GLY A 72 2.82 -30.37 -26.96
N ILE A 73 3.45 -31.38 -26.36
CA ILE A 73 4.72 -31.95 -26.86
C ILE A 73 4.53 -32.64 -28.22
N ARG A 74 3.42 -33.39 -28.41
CA ARG A 74 3.09 -34.04 -29.70
C ARG A 74 2.92 -33.05 -30.86
N GLN A 75 2.60 -31.79 -30.57
CA GLN A 75 2.33 -30.77 -31.58
C GLN A 75 3.53 -29.84 -31.89
N PHE A 76 4.73 -30.12 -31.36
CA PHE A 76 5.98 -29.37 -31.64
C PHE A 76 5.86 -27.83 -31.53
N GLN A 77 5.09 -27.32 -30.56
CA GLN A 77 4.81 -25.88 -30.43
C GLN A 77 5.85 -25.04 -29.67
N GLN A 78 7.03 -25.59 -29.33
CA GLN A 78 8.08 -24.83 -28.67
C GLN A 78 9.44 -24.93 -29.39
N ALA A 79 9.61 -24.13 -30.44
CA ALA A 79 10.91 -23.68 -30.89
C ALA A 79 10.86 -22.15 -31.01
N GLN A 80 11.51 -21.44 -30.09
CA GLN A 80 11.73 -20.00 -30.17
C GLN A 80 13.15 -19.75 -30.69
N LEU A 81 13.28 -18.97 -31.76
CA LEU A 81 14.55 -18.50 -32.31
C LEU A 81 14.75 -17.04 -31.87
N SER A 82 15.89 -16.74 -31.24
CA SER A 82 16.30 -15.38 -30.86
C SER A 82 17.52 -14.95 -31.66
N ILE A 83 17.46 -13.78 -32.30
CA ILE A 83 18.56 -13.17 -33.05
C ILE A 83 18.92 -11.84 -32.35
N VAL A 84 20.21 -11.59 -32.14
CA VAL A 84 20.74 -10.36 -31.53
C VAL A 84 21.62 -9.64 -32.54
N CYS A 85 21.37 -8.35 -32.80
CA CYS A 85 22.26 -7.48 -33.60
C CYS A 85 22.51 -6.14 -32.89
N LEU A 86 23.68 -5.54 -33.12
CA LEU A 86 24.01 -4.20 -32.64
C LEU A 86 23.45 -3.14 -33.62
N PRO A 87 22.93 -2.00 -33.12
CA PRO A 87 22.27 -1.01 -33.96
C PRO A 87 23.29 -0.03 -34.54
N ILE A 88 23.98 -0.43 -35.60
CA ILE A 88 24.60 0.54 -36.51
C ILE A 88 24.21 0.15 -37.94
N ASP A 89 23.73 1.16 -38.65
CA ASP A 89 23.37 1.21 -40.07
C ASP A 89 21.97 0.78 -40.54
N ARG A 90 21.54 1.59 -41.51
CA ARG A 90 20.28 1.64 -42.27
C ARG A 90 19.91 0.33 -43.00
N HIS A 91 20.68 -0.75 -42.83
CA HIS A 91 20.47 -2.05 -43.48
C HIS A 91 19.40 -2.94 -42.81
N LEU A 92 19.03 -2.70 -41.54
CA LEU A 92 18.03 -3.54 -40.86
C LEU A 92 16.63 -3.49 -41.52
N ARG A 93 16.28 -2.38 -42.17
CA ARG A 93 15.01 -2.26 -42.90
C ARG A 93 14.98 -3.07 -44.20
N MET A 94 16.11 -3.28 -44.86
CA MET A 94 16.15 -4.03 -46.13
C MET A 94 16.09 -5.54 -45.90
N THR A 95 16.75 -6.06 -44.87
CA THR A 95 16.74 -7.51 -44.56
C THR A 95 15.39 -8.00 -44.06
N LEU A 96 14.65 -7.16 -43.32
CA LEU A 96 13.30 -7.49 -42.85
C LEU A 96 12.24 -7.43 -43.98
N GLN A 97 12.52 -6.69 -45.07
CA GLN A 97 11.60 -6.58 -46.19
C GLN A 97 11.73 -7.76 -47.17
N ILE A 98 12.91 -8.39 -47.26
CA ILE A 98 13.13 -9.62 -48.06
C ILE A 98 12.50 -10.87 -47.39
N LEU A 99 12.28 -10.86 -46.07
CA LEU A 99 11.61 -11.93 -45.33
C LEU A 99 10.08 -11.77 -45.24
N GLY A 100 9.53 -10.69 -45.82
CA GLY A 100 8.11 -10.33 -45.72
C GLY A 100 7.17 -11.01 -46.71
N ASP A 101 7.67 -11.63 -47.79
CA ASP A 101 6.84 -12.10 -48.91
C ASP A 101 6.72 -13.64 -48.98
N GLY A 102 6.21 -14.27 -47.91
CA GLY A 102 5.90 -15.70 -47.89
C GLY A 102 4.63 -16.05 -47.09
N PRO A 103 3.85 -17.08 -47.49
CA PRO A 103 2.45 -17.28 -47.06
C PRO A 103 2.23 -17.84 -45.64
N HIS A 104 3.21 -17.74 -44.73
CA HIS A 104 3.07 -18.23 -43.35
C HIS A 104 3.50 -17.17 -42.32
N GLN A 105 2.57 -16.31 -41.94
CA GLN A 105 2.74 -15.34 -40.85
C GLN A 105 2.94 -16.04 -39.49
N ARG A 106 4.13 -15.92 -38.90
CA ARG A 106 4.36 -16.05 -37.46
C ARG A 106 4.72 -14.67 -36.91
N ARG A 107 4.04 -14.26 -35.83
CA ARG A 107 4.29 -12.98 -35.13
C ARG A 107 5.72 -12.97 -34.59
N LEU A 108 6.60 -12.21 -35.24
CA LEU A 108 7.89 -11.80 -34.69
C LEU A 108 7.65 -10.61 -33.75
N SER A 109 7.95 -10.76 -32.47
CA SER A 109 7.92 -9.65 -31.50
C SER A 109 9.35 -9.14 -31.27
N GLU A 110 9.64 -7.91 -31.68
CA GLU A 110 10.93 -7.26 -31.42
C GLU A 110 11.03 -6.72 -29.98
N ARG A 111 12.19 -6.88 -29.35
CA ARG A 111 12.61 -6.12 -28.14
C ARG A 111 13.76 -5.21 -28.52
N LEU A 112 13.51 -3.90 -28.59
CA LEU A 112 14.56 -2.88 -28.60
C LEU A 112 14.80 -2.38 -27.17
N ARG A 113 16.04 -2.47 -26.69
CA ARG A 113 16.51 -1.76 -25.49
C ARG A 113 17.39 -0.61 -25.95
N THR A 114 16.93 0.62 -25.76
CA THR A 114 17.77 1.81 -25.89
C THR A 114 18.49 2.07 -24.57
N GLY A 115 19.83 2.04 -24.61
CA GLY A 115 20.68 2.58 -23.54
C GLY A 115 20.75 4.11 -23.62
N ASP A 116 20.94 4.73 -22.46
CA ASP A 116 20.80 6.15 -22.18
C ASP A 116 21.68 7.08 -23.05
N ALA A 117 21.13 8.25 -23.40
CA ALA A 117 21.71 9.21 -24.36
C ALA A 117 22.79 10.13 -23.76
N GLN A 118 23.47 9.74 -22.68
CA GLN A 118 24.40 10.63 -21.95
C GLN A 118 25.79 10.04 -21.66
N GLN A 119 26.18 8.97 -22.37
CA GLN A 119 27.57 8.46 -22.41
C GLN A 119 28.17 8.41 -23.82
N ALA A 120 27.78 9.35 -24.69
CA ALA A 120 28.38 9.55 -26.01
C ALA A 120 29.27 10.81 -26.08
N ALA A 121 30.00 11.12 -25.01
CA ALA A 121 30.92 12.25 -24.95
C ALA A 121 32.20 11.91 -24.18
N GLN A 122 32.99 10.96 -24.68
CA GLN A 122 34.44 10.83 -24.52
C GLN A 122 34.85 9.51 -25.19
N PHE A 123 36.01 9.48 -25.83
CA PHE A 123 36.55 8.39 -26.66
C PHE A 123 36.12 8.36 -28.13
N VAL A 124 36.57 9.37 -28.87
CA VAL A 124 37.09 9.14 -30.24
C VAL A 124 38.56 9.53 -30.24
N ALA A 125 39.42 8.57 -29.89
CA ALA A 125 40.82 8.57 -30.25
C ALA A 125 41.04 7.33 -31.13
N LEU A 126 41.42 7.60 -32.38
CA LEU A 126 41.95 6.67 -33.40
C LEU A 126 42.91 5.59 -32.83
N PRO A 127 43.16 4.43 -33.49
CA PRO A 127 43.22 4.30 -34.95
C PRO A 127 42.97 2.91 -35.64
N PHE A 128 43.00 2.97 -36.98
CA PHE A 128 43.63 2.05 -37.97
C PHE A 128 42.85 0.88 -38.66
N LEU A 129 42.57 1.14 -39.97
CA LEU A 129 42.63 0.32 -41.21
C LEU A 129 41.82 -0.99 -41.36
N HIS A 130 41.18 -1.30 -42.50
CA HIS A 130 41.70 -1.28 -43.87
C HIS A 130 40.57 -1.30 -44.94
N GLN A 131 40.87 -0.72 -46.11
CA GLN A 131 40.35 -0.99 -47.48
C GLN A 131 39.29 -0.07 -48.16
N ILE A 132 39.74 0.46 -49.32
CA ILE A 132 39.05 1.09 -50.48
C ILE A 132 38.75 2.59 -50.31
N ASP A 133 39.54 3.58 -50.76
CA ASP A 133 40.18 3.92 -52.06
C ASP A 133 39.19 4.44 -53.13
N PHE A 134 39.03 5.77 -53.29
CA PHE A 134 39.68 6.60 -54.34
C PHE A 134 39.31 8.11 -54.19
N PRO A 135 40.13 9.05 -54.72
CA PRO A 135 40.32 10.42 -54.25
C PRO A 135 39.89 11.53 -55.24
N ARG A 136 39.98 12.78 -54.76
CA ARG A 136 39.82 14.10 -55.44
C ARG A 136 38.44 14.75 -55.36
N GLN A 137 38.17 15.41 -54.24
CA GLN A 137 38.21 16.88 -54.18
C GLN A 137 37.90 17.34 -52.73
N ARG A 138 38.95 17.34 -51.91
CA ARG A 138 39.07 18.36 -50.86
C ARG A 138 39.35 19.67 -51.59
N GLN A 139 38.43 20.62 -51.52
CA GLN A 139 38.69 22.04 -51.22
C GLN A 139 37.43 22.84 -51.52
N HIS A 140 37.16 23.82 -50.65
CA HIS A 140 36.08 24.80 -50.67
C HIS A 140 34.75 24.37 -50.05
N LEU A 141 34.61 24.64 -48.75
CA LEU A 141 33.40 25.20 -48.15
C LEU A 141 33.74 25.74 -46.75
N SER A 142 34.63 26.73 -46.73
CA SER A 142 34.57 27.83 -45.77
C SER A 142 33.94 29.02 -46.51
N ALA A 143 33.08 29.74 -45.80
CA ALA A 143 32.39 30.98 -46.18
C ALA A 143 30.96 30.87 -46.78
N ALA A 144 30.10 31.67 -46.16
CA ALA A 144 28.87 32.30 -46.65
C ALA A 144 27.57 31.49 -46.71
N LEU A 145 26.68 31.82 -45.75
CA LEU A 145 25.23 32.11 -45.88
C LEU A 145 24.62 31.87 -44.47
N GLN A 146 24.58 32.78 -43.50
CA GLN A 146 24.13 34.18 -43.45
C GLN A 146 22.85 34.54 -44.21
N SER A 147 21.85 34.89 -43.40
CA SER A 147 20.80 35.90 -43.58
C SER A 147 19.44 35.48 -44.14
N THR A 148 18.39 35.70 -43.32
CA THR A 148 17.17 36.51 -43.54
C THR A 148 16.09 36.03 -42.56
N LEU A 149 15.31 36.80 -41.77
CA LEU A 149 15.05 38.22 -41.47
C LEU A 149 14.28 38.19 -40.11
N THR A 150 14.79 38.71 -38.99
CA THR A 150 14.56 40.05 -38.39
C THR A 150 13.11 40.54 -38.24
N GLY A 151 12.74 40.85 -36.99
CA GLY A 151 11.75 41.83 -36.52
C GLY A 151 11.76 41.74 -34.98
N VAL A 152 11.96 42.76 -34.16
CA VAL A 152 11.65 44.19 -34.23
C VAL A 152 12.68 44.97 -33.39
N GLY A 153 12.98 46.20 -33.80
CA GLY A 153 14.04 47.07 -33.27
C GLY A 153 13.78 47.76 -31.92
N PRO A 154 14.72 48.62 -31.48
CA PRO A 154 14.89 49.08 -30.09
C PRO A 154 14.57 50.57 -29.88
N LEU A 155 14.67 51.05 -28.64
CA LEU A 155 15.20 52.37 -28.14
C LEU A 155 14.67 52.67 -26.71
N PRO A 156 15.21 53.64 -25.92
CA PRO A 156 16.52 53.66 -25.28
C PRO A 156 16.45 53.97 -23.75
N MET A 157 17.59 53.89 -23.05
CA MET A 157 17.79 54.42 -21.69
C MET A 157 17.67 55.95 -21.63
N PHE A 158 17.09 56.52 -20.56
CA PHE A 158 17.59 57.75 -19.91
C PHE A 158 16.95 58.04 -18.52
N LYS A 159 17.84 58.35 -17.57
CA LYS A 159 17.79 59.37 -16.49
C LYS A 159 16.96 59.20 -15.19
N LYS A 160 17.72 59.47 -14.11
CA LYS A 160 17.42 59.83 -12.72
C LYS A 160 16.38 60.96 -12.55
N SER A 161 15.54 60.88 -11.51
CA SER A 161 15.15 61.94 -10.54
C SER A 161 14.17 61.34 -9.52
N LEU A 162 14.46 61.35 -8.21
CA LEU A 162 14.01 62.37 -7.23
C LEU A 162 12.50 62.61 -7.26
N LEU A 163 11.77 62.07 -6.27
CA LEU A 163 10.58 62.72 -5.74
C LEU A 163 10.41 62.40 -4.26
N THR A 164 10.69 63.42 -3.45
CA THR A 164 10.30 63.60 -2.06
C THR A 164 8.79 63.81 -2.01
N LEU A 165 8.06 63.10 -1.15
CA LEU A 165 6.80 63.61 -0.63
C LEU A 165 6.70 63.30 0.87
N ALA A 166 6.86 64.36 1.65
CA ALA A 166 6.51 64.41 3.05
C ALA A 166 4.99 64.50 3.17
N PHE A 167 4.41 63.71 4.09
CA PHE A 167 3.13 64.02 4.70
C PHE A 167 3.30 63.92 6.22
N THR A 168 3.39 65.08 6.85
CA THR A 168 3.23 65.30 8.29
C THR A 168 1.75 65.52 8.58
N GLY A 169 1.18 64.81 9.56
CA GLY A 169 -0.23 64.96 9.93
C GLY A 169 -0.68 64.07 11.10
N VAL A 170 -0.22 64.41 12.31
CA VAL A 170 -0.83 64.27 13.65
C VAL A 170 -1.93 63.20 13.85
N ALA A 171 -1.64 62.22 14.71
CA ALA A 171 -2.53 61.78 15.79
C ALA A 171 -1.69 61.11 16.90
N THR A 172 -1.30 61.89 17.91
CA THR A 172 -0.86 61.35 19.20
C THR A 172 -2.07 60.75 19.92
N LEU A 173 -2.44 59.54 19.53
CA LEU A 173 -3.15 58.64 20.43
C LEU A 173 -2.11 58.12 21.41
N SER A 174 -2.15 58.66 22.63
CA SER A 174 -1.54 58.03 23.79
C SER A 174 -2.16 56.64 23.94
N THR A 175 -1.60 55.65 23.26
CA THR A 175 -1.79 54.27 23.65
C THR A 175 -1.16 54.15 25.02
N TYR A 176 -2.01 54.02 26.04
CA TYR A 176 -1.63 53.34 27.26
C TYR A 176 -0.92 52.07 26.82
N ALA A 177 0.40 52.04 26.98
CA ALA A 177 1.13 50.80 26.94
C ALA A 177 0.58 50.01 28.12
N THR A 178 -0.45 49.20 27.87
CA THR A 178 -0.72 48.06 28.72
C THR A 178 0.61 47.36 28.83
N ALA A 179 1.17 47.28 30.04
CA ALA A 179 2.28 46.39 30.31
C ALA A 179 1.94 45.08 29.60
N ALA A 180 2.72 44.71 28.60
CA ALA A 180 2.42 43.53 27.81
C ALA A 180 2.33 42.40 28.82
N ASP A 181 1.14 41.81 28.98
CA ASP A 181 0.97 40.58 29.75
C ASP A 181 1.75 39.51 28.96
N THR A 182 3.04 39.42 29.23
CA THR A 182 3.95 38.56 28.50
C THR A 182 3.65 37.13 28.90
N LEU A 183 3.26 36.32 27.92
CA LEU A 183 3.30 34.88 28.10
C LEU A 183 4.71 34.47 28.52
N THR A 184 4.81 33.43 29.33
CA THR A 184 6.05 32.70 29.59
C THR A 184 5.86 31.25 29.16
N MET A 185 6.95 30.55 28.91
CA MET A 185 6.91 29.15 28.50
C MET A 185 7.97 28.34 29.24
N GLU A 186 7.54 27.26 29.86
CA GLU A 186 8.41 26.21 30.37
C GLU A 186 8.33 25.00 29.44
N VAL A 187 9.49 24.48 29.03
CA VAL A 187 9.59 23.27 28.22
C VAL A 187 9.89 22.10 29.13
N TYR A 188 9.05 21.08 29.09
CA TYR A 188 9.29 19.79 29.71
C TYR A 188 9.68 18.77 28.64
N ASN A 189 10.79 18.07 28.87
CA ASN A 189 11.21 16.93 28.07
C ASN A 189 11.84 15.91 29.03
N PRO A 190 11.36 14.67 29.08
CA PRO A 190 11.87 13.66 30.02
C PRO A 190 13.26 13.11 29.62
N GLY A 191 13.74 13.42 28.41
CA GLY A 191 15.02 12.98 27.88
C GLY A 191 15.12 11.45 27.83
N GLU A 192 16.28 10.93 28.19
CA GLU A 192 16.57 9.47 28.18
C GLU A 192 15.75 8.67 29.21
N LYS A 193 14.96 9.34 30.07
CA LYS A 193 14.15 8.67 31.11
C LYS A 193 12.81 8.16 30.59
N SER A 194 12.40 8.58 29.39
CA SER A 194 11.14 8.17 28.76
C SER A 194 11.40 7.36 27.50
N VAL A 195 10.42 6.57 27.08
CA VAL A 195 10.46 5.80 25.83
C VAL A 195 10.60 6.74 24.61
N PHE A 196 9.92 7.88 24.65
CA PHE A 196 10.03 8.91 23.62
C PHE A 196 10.42 10.24 24.26
N PRO A 197 11.51 10.89 23.83
CA PRO A 197 11.94 12.16 24.38
C PRO A 197 11.13 13.31 23.73
N VAL A 198 9.81 13.25 23.88
CA VAL A 198 8.84 14.20 23.34
C VAL A 198 8.78 15.46 24.19
N SER A 199 8.64 16.62 23.58
CA SER A 199 8.49 17.89 24.29
C SER A 199 7.03 18.16 24.67
N SER A 200 6.86 18.86 25.78
CA SER A 200 5.59 19.49 26.18
C SER A 200 5.87 20.91 26.60
N GLU A 201 5.00 21.83 26.19
CA GLU A 201 5.15 23.24 26.53
C GLU A 201 4.03 23.73 27.45
N ILE A 202 4.44 24.25 28.61
CA ILE A 202 3.55 24.88 29.59
C ILE A 202 3.61 26.38 29.35
N VAL A 203 2.61 26.90 28.63
CA VAL A 203 2.53 28.31 28.26
C VAL A 203 1.65 29.03 29.26
N SER A 204 2.24 29.94 30.02
CA SER A 204 1.58 30.64 31.12
C SER A 204 1.30 32.09 30.77
N GLY A 205 0.05 32.51 30.87
CA GLY A 205 -0.34 33.92 30.93
C GLY A 205 -0.34 34.44 32.37
N LYS A 206 -1.11 35.50 32.62
CA LYS A 206 -1.28 36.10 33.94
C LYS A 206 -2.15 35.24 34.86
N HIS A 207 -3.25 34.69 34.34
CA HIS A 207 -4.23 33.90 35.09
C HIS A 207 -4.38 32.47 34.55
N GLU A 208 -4.09 32.28 33.26
CA GLU A 208 -4.31 31.03 32.55
C GLU A 208 -3.00 30.32 32.20
N VAL A 209 -3.10 29.01 32.02
CA VAL A 209 -2.07 28.15 31.44
C VAL A 209 -2.69 27.37 30.31
N ALA A 210 -1.94 27.19 29.22
CA ALA A 210 -2.20 26.15 28.25
C ALA A 210 -1.04 25.15 28.23
N LEU A 211 -1.39 23.89 28.01
CA LEU A 211 -0.44 22.80 27.77
C LEU A 211 -0.47 22.45 26.28
N ILE A 212 0.71 22.30 25.69
CA ILE A 212 0.88 21.73 24.36
C ILE A 212 1.53 20.35 24.55
N ASP A 213 0.81 19.33 24.08
CA ASP A 213 1.14 17.91 24.14
C ASP A 213 1.26 17.32 25.56
N ALA A 214 0.72 16.11 25.75
CA ALA A 214 0.41 15.53 27.05
C ALA A 214 1.31 14.35 27.45
N GLN A 215 2.44 14.17 26.76
CA GLN A 215 3.41 13.08 26.96
C GLN A 215 2.84 11.68 26.71
N PHE A 216 3.78 10.72 26.62
CA PHE A 216 3.47 9.32 26.33
C PHE A 216 3.09 8.53 27.57
N GLN A 217 3.86 8.67 28.63
CA GLN A 217 3.77 7.85 29.82
C GLN A 217 3.05 8.58 30.95
N ARG A 218 2.33 7.83 31.79
CA ARG A 218 1.60 8.41 32.94
C ARG A 218 2.51 9.14 33.92
N ASN A 219 3.68 8.58 34.26
CA ASN A 219 4.64 9.22 35.17
C ASN A 219 5.14 10.58 34.63
N ASP A 220 5.36 10.68 33.33
CA ASP A 220 5.79 11.94 32.68
C ASP A 220 4.63 12.96 32.70
N ALA A 221 3.39 12.50 32.46
CA ALA A 221 2.20 13.33 32.60
C ALA A 221 1.94 13.78 34.06
N GLU A 222 2.30 12.96 35.05
CA GLU A 222 2.23 13.33 36.47
C GLU A 222 3.23 14.46 36.81
N GLU A 223 4.42 14.47 36.21
CA GLU A 223 5.36 15.59 36.31
C GLU A 223 4.80 16.87 35.69
N LEU A 224 4.13 16.77 34.53
CA LEU A 224 3.40 17.91 33.95
C LEU A 224 2.33 18.44 34.90
N VAL A 225 1.54 17.57 35.53
CA VAL A 225 0.55 17.99 36.53
C VAL A 225 1.20 18.76 37.68
N LYS A 226 2.34 18.29 38.20
CA LYS A 226 3.06 18.98 39.29
C LYS A 226 3.52 20.37 38.84
N LYS A 227 4.12 20.48 37.66
CA LYS A 227 4.59 21.75 37.09
C LYS A 227 3.45 22.74 36.87
N ILE A 228 2.34 22.29 36.26
CA ILE A 228 1.16 23.13 36.03
C ILE A 228 0.57 23.60 37.37
N LYS A 229 0.43 22.73 38.37
CA LYS A 229 -0.06 23.12 39.71
C LYS A 229 0.86 24.14 40.38
N ALA A 230 2.17 24.00 40.22
CA ALA A 230 3.16 24.93 40.79
C ALA A 230 3.04 26.36 40.22
N THR A 231 2.43 26.54 39.04
CA THR A 231 2.16 27.87 38.50
C THR A 231 1.11 28.66 39.30
N GLY A 232 0.24 27.97 40.05
CA GLY A 232 -0.91 28.58 40.74
C GLY A 232 -2.01 29.10 39.82
N LYS A 233 -1.93 28.84 38.50
CA LYS A 233 -2.83 29.36 37.47
C LYS A 233 -3.82 28.29 37.00
N LYS A 234 -4.89 28.72 36.33
CA LYS A 234 -5.92 27.80 35.80
C LYS A 234 -5.46 27.20 34.46
N LEU A 235 -5.38 25.88 34.37
CA LEU A 235 -5.23 25.21 33.07
C LEU A 235 -6.55 25.32 32.31
N THR A 236 -6.57 26.10 31.22
CA THR A 236 -7.78 26.32 30.42
C THR A 236 -7.81 25.46 29.16
N THR A 237 -6.65 25.24 28.54
CA THR A 237 -6.54 24.55 27.25
C THR A 237 -5.40 23.54 27.26
N VAL A 238 -5.65 22.36 26.69
CA VAL A 238 -4.63 21.36 26.34
C VAL A 238 -4.74 21.14 24.84
N TYR A 239 -3.71 21.51 24.08
CA TYR A 239 -3.67 21.31 22.63
C TYR A 239 -2.79 20.10 22.30
N ILE A 240 -3.33 19.16 21.52
CA ILE A 240 -2.58 18.02 20.99
C ILE A 240 -2.21 18.29 19.54
N SER A 241 -0.92 18.32 19.27
CA SER A 241 -0.34 18.73 17.99
C SER A 241 -0.26 17.60 16.96
N HIS A 242 -0.11 16.35 17.41
CA HIS A 242 0.06 15.18 16.53
C HIS A 242 -0.76 13.97 17.00
N SER A 243 -1.03 13.02 16.10
CA SER A 243 -1.89 11.86 16.37
C SER A 243 -1.16 10.65 16.99
N ASP A 244 0.14 10.78 17.23
CA ASP A 244 0.96 9.73 17.80
C ASP A 244 0.82 9.66 19.32
N PRO A 245 0.87 8.44 19.90
CA PRO A 245 0.44 8.22 21.27
C PRO A 245 1.30 8.98 22.28
N ASP A 246 2.55 9.27 21.93
CA ASP A 246 3.48 10.09 22.70
C ASP A 246 3.05 11.54 22.89
N PHE A 247 2.08 12.02 22.12
CA PHE A 247 1.50 13.35 22.28
C PHE A 247 0.24 13.37 23.15
N TYR A 248 -0.49 12.26 23.29
CA TYR A 248 -1.84 12.30 23.90
C TYR A 248 -2.17 11.19 24.91
N PHE A 249 -1.30 10.19 25.11
CA PHE A 249 -1.59 9.12 26.07
C PHE A 249 -1.69 9.65 27.51
N GLY A 250 -0.84 10.58 27.92
CA GLY A 250 -0.91 11.18 29.26
C GLY A 250 -2.15 12.05 29.52
N LEU A 251 -3.04 12.24 28.53
CA LEU A 251 -4.28 13.00 28.73
C LEU A 251 -5.16 12.44 29.84
N ASP A 252 -5.12 11.14 30.14
CA ASP A 252 -5.91 10.55 31.22
C ASP A 252 -5.51 11.13 32.60
N VAL A 253 -4.22 11.30 32.84
CA VAL A 253 -3.65 11.97 34.02
C VAL A 253 -4.02 13.44 34.02
N ILE A 254 -3.82 14.14 32.89
CA ILE A 254 -4.10 15.58 32.79
C ILE A 254 -5.59 15.87 33.03
N LYS A 255 -6.50 15.11 32.42
CA LYS A 255 -7.95 15.29 32.58
C LYS A 255 -8.42 14.99 33.99
N ALA A 256 -7.83 13.98 34.65
CA ALA A 256 -8.15 13.66 36.03
C ALA A 256 -7.72 14.80 36.98
N ALA A 257 -6.57 15.45 36.72
CA ALA A 257 -6.08 16.56 37.53
C ALA A 257 -6.77 17.90 37.24
N PHE A 258 -7.20 18.12 35.99
CA PHE A 258 -7.78 19.37 35.51
C PHE A 258 -9.07 19.11 34.70
N PRO A 259 -10.17 18.70 35.36
CA PRO A 259 -11.39 18.27 34.68
C PRO A 259 -12.06 19.38 33.85
N GLU A 260 -11.82 20.65 34.17
CA GLU A 260 -12.38 21.80 33.44
C GLU A 260 -11.59 22.18 32.18
N ALA A 261 -10.36 21.69 32.01
CA ALA A 261 -9.53 22.05 30.87
C ALA A 261 -10.14 21.52 29.56
N LYS A 262 -10.14 22.38 28.53
CA LYS A 262 -10.55 22.02 27.17
C LYS A 262 -9.40 21.29 26.50
N ILE A 263 -9.60 20.01 26.22
CA ILE A 263 -8.64 19.21 25.46
C ILE A 263 -9.04 19.29 23.99
N ILE A 264 -8.18 19.87 23.16
CA ILE A 264 -8.47 20.18 21.76
C ILE A 264 -7.36 19.72 20.82
N ALA A 265 -7.71 19.43 19.58
CA ALA A 265 -6.78 19.12 18.49
C ALA A 265 -7.41 19.48 17.14
N SER A 266 -6.61 19.48 16.06
CA SER A 266 -7.19 19.68 14.73
C SER A 266 -8.18 18.56 14.37
N PRO A 267 -9.20 18.83 13.53
CA PRO A 267 -10.10 17.78 13.05
C PRO A 267 -9.37 16.61 12.36
N GLY A 268 -8.27 16.89 11.65
CA GLY A 268 -7.42 15.87 11.04
C GLY A 268 -6.76 14.98 12.10
N THR A 269 -6.12 15.58 13.10
CA THR A 269 -5.50 14.87 14.23
C THR A 269 -6.52 13.99 14.96
N ILE A 270 -7.74 14.48 15.21
CA ILE A 270 -8.81 13.71 15.87
C ILE A 270 -9.24 12.52 15.03
N LYS A 271 -9.39 12.72 13.70
CA LYS A 271 -9.73 11.64 12.78
C LYS A 271 -8.68 10.53 12.85
N ASP A 272 -7.40 10.89 12.86
CA ASP A 272 -6.29 9.94 12.88
C ASP A 272 -6.14 9.25 14.24
N ILE A 273 -6.37 9.96 15.35
CA ILE A 273 -6.47 9.37 16.69
C ILE A 273 -7.60 8.35 16.73
N ASN A 274 -8.81 8.69 16.26
CA ASN A 274 -9.94 7.75 16.26
C ASN A 274 -9.66 6.50 15.42
N ALA A 275 -8.95 6.66 14.29
CA ALA A 275 -8.59 5.54 13.43
C ALA A 275 -7.54 4.61 14.04
N THR A 276 -6.68 5.12 14.95
CA THR A 276 -5.48 4.38 15.39
C THR A 276 -5.41 4.09 16.89
N LYS A 277 -6.17 4.79 17.74
CA LYS A 277 -6.06 4.74 19.21
C LYS A 277 -6.23 3.33 19.80
N ASP A 278 -7.16 2.53 19.27
CA ASP A 278 -7.47 1.21 19.80
C ASP A 278 -6.34 0.21 19.51
N GLY A 279 -5.73 0.31 18.32
CA GLY A 279 -4.53 -0.45 17.98
C GLY A 279 -3.31 0.02 18.77
N LYS A 280 -3.14 1.34 18.92
CA LYS A 280 -2.03 1.94 19.67
C LYS A 280 -2.08 1.54 21.15
N ILE A 281 -3.25 1.55 21.79
CA ILE A 281 -3.36 1.13 23.20
C ILE A 281 -3.21 -0.38 23.38
N ALA A 282 -3.70 -1.19 22.44
CA ALA A 282 -3.51 -2.64 22.48
C ALA A 282 -2.01 -3.02 22.37
N TYR A 283 -1.24 -2.27 21.56
CA TYR A 283 0.20 -2.48 21.42
C TYR A 283 0.99 -1.96 22.62
N TRP A 284 0.80 -0.67 22.96
CA TRP A 284 1.62 0.00 23.96
C TRP A 284 1.18 -0.28 25.40
N GLY A 285 -0.09 -0.63 25.64
CA GLY A 285 -0.62 -0.89 26.98
C GLY A 285 0.19 -1.94 27.75
N PRO A 286 0.40 -3.15 27.20
CA PRO A 286 1.23 -4.18 27.83
C PRO A 286 2.70 -3.78 28.02
N ILE A 287 3.25 -2.98 27.11
CA ILE A 287 4.65 -2.51 27.16
C ILE A 287 4.82 -1.49 28.30
N LEU A 288 3.89 -0.55 28.41
CA LEU A 288 3.93 0.53 29.38
C LEU A 288 3.49 0.09 30.78
N LYS A 289 2.72 -1.00 30.91
CA LYS A 289 2.21 -1.50 32.20
C LYS A 289 1.51 -0.39 32.99
N ASP A 290 1.97 -0.09 34.21
CA ASP A 290 1.40 0.94 35.07
C ASP A 290 1.54 2.36 34.49
N ASN A 291 2.44 2.56 33.53
CA ASN A 291 2.60 3.81 32.80
C ASN A 291 1.68 3.95 31.57
N ALA A 292 0.87 2.93 31.25
CA ALA A 292 -0.11 3.00 30.17
C ALA A 292 -1.33 3.82 30.60
N PRO A 293 -1.97 4.60 29.71
CA PRO A 293 -3.18 5.32 30.09
C PRO A 293 -4.30 4.37 30.49
N LYS A 294 -5.02 4.71 31.55
CA LYS A 294 -6.17 3.93 32.03
C LYS A 294 -7.35 4.01 31.07
N THR A 295 -7.51 5.17 30.45
CA THR A 295 -8.54 5.45 29.45
C THR A 295 -7.95 6.36 28.40
N VAL A 296 -8.10 6.01 27.13
CA VAL A 296 -7.62 6.87 26.05
C VAL A 296 -8.62 8.02 25.82
N ILE A 297 -8.16 9.26 25.97
CA ILE A 297 -8.97 10.46 25.78
C ILE A 297 -8.78 10.98 24.36
N VAL A 298 -9.89 11.16 23.65
CA VAL A 298 -9.91 11.80 22.33
C VAL A 298 -10.19 13.29 22.48
N PRO A 299 -9.35 14.19 21.93
CA PRO A 299 -9.58 15.63 21.97
C PRO A 299 -10.86 16.09 21.27
N GLN A 300 -11.35 17.26 21.63
CA GLN A 300 -12.43 17.97 20.94
C GLN A 300 -11.88 18.77 19.75
N PRO A 301 -12.67 19.02 18.69
CA PRO A 301 -12.19 19.78 17.53
C PRO A 301 -11.85 21.23 17.90
N LEU A 302 -10.64 21.65 17.55
CA LEU A 302 -10.26 23.06 17.50
C LEU A 302 -11.19 23.80 16.54
N GLN A 303 -11.71 24.94 16.98
CA GLN A 303 -12.52 25.82 16.16
C GLN A 303 -11.60 26.84 15.45
N GLY A 304 -11.63 26.86 14.12
CA GLY A 304 -10.72 27.69 13.33
C GLY A 304 -9.29 27.19 13.36
N ASP A 305 -8.33 28.12 13.46
CA ASP A 305 -6.89 27.84 13.41
C ASP A 305 -6.13 28.33 14.65
N SER A 306 -6.84 28.72 15.72
CA SER A 306 -6.22 29.36 16.87
C SER A 306 -7.05 29.25 18.15
N PHE A 307 -6.38 29.42 19.28
CA PHE A 307 -6.97 29.57 20.61
C PHE A 307 -6.25 30.69 21.37
N THR A 308 -6.65 30.96 22.62
CA THR A 308 -6.10 32.06 23.41
C THR A 308 -5.65 31.64 24.80
N ILE A 309 -4.68 32.37 25.34
CA ILE A 309 -4.24 32.30 26.74
C ILE A 309 -4.23 33.73 27.28
N ASP A 310 -5.10 34.05 28.24
CA ASP A 310 -5.29 35.43 28.71
C ASP A 310 -5.50 36.43 27.56
N GLY A 311 -6.26 36.02 26.54
CA GLY A 311 -6.53 36.82 25.33
C GLY A 311 -5.37 36.90 24.33
N GLN A 312 -4.17 36.43 24.66
CA GLN A 312 -3.06 36.32 23.72
C GLN A 312 -3.27 35.14 22.76
N LYS A 313 -3.10 35.39 21.46
CA LYS A 313 -3.39 34.41 20.42
C LYS A 313 -2.30 33.33 20.34
N VAL A 314 -2.72 32.09 20.15
CA VAL A 314 -1.90 30.92 19.82
C VAL A 314 -2.42 30.32 18.53
N GLU A 315 -1.56 30.20 17.51
CA GLU A 315 -1.96 29.86 16.15
C GLU A 315 -1.45 28.46 15.75
N VAL A 316 -2.32 27.65 15.16
CA VAL A 316 -1.98 26.36 14.56
C VAL A 316 -1.78 26.55 13.07
N LYS A 317 -0.54 26.35 12.61
CA LYS A 317 -0.14 26.53 11.22
C LYS A 317 -0.08 25.19 10.49
N GLY A 318 -0.36 25.22 9.19
CA GLY A 318 -0.25 24.04 8.30
C GLY A 318 -1.56 23.27 8.06
N LEU A 319 -2.66 23.65 8.71
CA LEU A 319 -3.97 22.94 8.64
C LEU A 319 -4.53 22.75 7.22
N ASN A 320 -4.26 23.67 6.31
CA ASN A 320 -4.73 23.64 4.92
C ASN A 320 -3.61 23.32 3.92
N GLY A 321 -2.44 22.90 4.42
CA GLY A 321 -1.28 22.57 3.60
C GLY A 321 -1.37 21.17 2.99
N PRO A 322 -0.38 20.78 2.16
CA PRO A 322 -0.35 19.46 1.52
C PRO A 322 -0.11 18.31 2.51
N THR A 323 0.35 18.61 3.73
CA THR A 323 0.54 17.68 4.85
C THR A 323 -0.14 18.24 6.11
N PRO A 324 -1.49 18.24 6.15
CA PRO A 324 -2.28 18.86 7.22
C PRO A 324 -2.18 18.10 8.55
N ASP A 325 -1.60 16.90 8.53
CA ASP A 325 -1.20 16.08 9.67
C ASP A 325 0.07 16.60 10.36
N ARG A 326 0.87 17.44 9.69
CA ARG A 326 2.14 18.00 10.20
C ARG A 326 2.02 19.48 10.54
N THR A 327 1.09 19.78 11.43
CA THR A 327 0.93 21.14 11.96
C THR A 327 2.04 21.52 12.94
N PHE A 328 2.20 22.81 13.18
CA PHE A 328 3.02 23.35 14.28
C PHE A 328 2.30 24.53 14.92
N VAL A 329 2.62 24.82 16.17
CA VAL A 329 2.05 25.94 16.92
C VAL A 329 2.98 27.15 16.81
N TRP A 330 2.43 28.30 16.44
CA TRP A 330 3.08 29.61 16.47
C TRP A 330 2.47 30.44 17.60
N ILE A 331 3.32 30.94 18.49
CA ILE A 331 2.95 31.83 19.60
C ILE A 331 3.57 33.21 19.34
N PRO A 332 2.84 34.15 18.69
CA PRO A 332 3.37 35.46 18.34
C PRO A 332 3.97 36.24 19.52
N ALA A 333 3.31 36.20 20.68
CA ALA A 333 3.75 36.92 21.88
C ALA A 333 5.13 36.47 22.39
N LEU A 334 5.49 35.21 22.15
CA LEU A 334 6.79 34.63 22.50
C LEU A 334 7.77 34.58 21.32
N LYS A 335 7.30 34.87 20.10
CA LYS A 335 7.97 34.50 18.86
C LYS A 335 8.47 33.04 18.89
N ALA A 336 7.61 32.14 19.36
CA ALA A 336 7.95 30.73 19.58
C ALA A 336 7.23 29.81 18.59
N VAL A 337 7.97 28.85 18.03
CA VAL A 337 7.41 27.69 17.30
C VAL A 337 7.59 26.45 18.15
N VAL A 338 6.49 25.74 18.39
CA VAL A 338 6.45 24.57 19.28
C VAL A 338 5.44 23.53 18.78
N GLY A 339 5.45 22.34 19.39
CA GLY A 339 4.58 21.23 19.03
C GLY A 339 4.82 20.66 17.62
N GLY A 340 4.20 19.51 17.38
CA GLY A 340 4.26 18.78 16.12
C GLY A 340 5.60 18.07 15.89
N VAL A 341 5.65 17.33 14.79
CA VAL A 341 6.79 16.45 14.42
C VAL A 341 7.69 17.06 13.33
N ALA A 342 7.52 18.35 13.06
CA ALA A 342 8.19 19.01 11.93
C ALA A 342 9.66 19.33 12.24
N VAL A 343 10.03 19.58 13.49
CA VAL A 343 11.40 19.97 13.87
C VAL A 343 11.95 18.92 14.83
N ALA A 344 13.11 18.35 14.50
CA ALA A 344 13.84 17.41 15.36
C ALA A 344 15.06 18.10 15.99
N GLY A 345 15.44 17.65 17.19
CA GLY A 345 16.67 18.12 17.84
C GLY A 345 17.91 17.75 17.04
N ASP A 346 18.91 18.62 17.07
CA ASP A 346 20.20 18.47 16.38
C ASP A 346 21.14 17.42 16.99
N ASN A 347 20.64 16.63 17.95
CA ASN A 347 21.36 15.57 18.63
C ASN A 347 20.70 14.19 18.51
N ILE A 348 19.61 14.06 17.74
CA ILE A 348 18.95 12.79 17.43
C ILE A 348 18.72 12.62 15.93
N HIS A 349 18.55 11.37 15.49
CA HIS A 349 18.08 11.11 14.14
C HIS A 349 16.61 11.49 13.96
N PRO A 350 16.25 12.33 12.97
CA PRO A 350 14.84 12.63 12.69
C PRO A 350 14.06 11.39 12.24
N TRP A 351 12.84 11.24 12.73
CA TRP A 351 11.91 10.20 12.28
C TRP A 351 11.36 10.52 10.88
N ILE A 352 11.79 9.75 9.88
CA ILE A 352 11.43 9.93 8.47
C ILE A 352 10.53 8.78 7.97
N ALA A 353 10.21 7.80 8.81
CA ALA A 353 9.41 6.63 8.44
C ALA A 353 8.06 7.02 7.79
N ASP A 354 7.48 8.16 8.16
CA ASP A 354 6.22 8.67 7.60
C ASP A 354 6.38 9.51 6.32
N ASN A 355 7.61 9.89 5.95
CA ASN A 355 7.94 10.74 4.80
C ASN A 355 8.80 10.00 3.76
N GLN A 356 8.34 8.83 3.32
CA GLN A 356 9.09 7.97 2.39
C GLN A 356 9.08 8.47 0.94
N SER A 357 8.14 9.32 0.53
CA SER A 357 8.15 9.86 -0.84
C SER A 357 9.00 11.14 -0.94
N VAL A 358 9.59 11.37 -2.11
CA VAL A 358 10.29 12.64 -2.42
C VAL A 358 9.35 13.82 -2.19
N GLU A 359 8.10 13.72 -2.68
CA GLU A 359 7.06 14.74 -2.49
C GLU A 359 6.80 15.02 -1.01
N SER A 360 6.64 13.98 -0.16
CA SER A 360 6.43 14.17 1.28
C SER A 360 7.61 14.84 1.99
N ARG A 361 8.85 14.65 1.52
CA ARG A 361 10.03 15.33 2.08
C ARG A 361 10.19 16.74 1.53
N GLN A 362 9.77 17.01 0.30
CA GLN A 362 9.67 18.37 -0.25
C GLN A 362 8.62 19.19 0.51
N HIS A 363 7.47 18.62 0.83
CA HIS A 363 6.47 19.28 1.69
C HIS A 363 7.00 19.54 3.10
N TRP A 364 7.79 18.62 3.67
CA TRP A 364 8.46 18.84 4.95
C TRP A 364 9.47 19.99 4.86
N GLN A 365 10.33 20.02 3.83
CA GLN A 365 11.22 21.14 3.56
C GLN A 365 10.48 22.48 3.45
N GLN A 366 9.31 22.50 2.79
CA GLN A 366 8.49 23.71 2.70
C GLN A 366 7.92 24.13 4.06
N THR A 367 7.53 23.17 4.91
CA THR A 367 7.07 23.46 6.28
C THR A 367 8.18 24.11 7.11
N LEU A 368 9.42 23.61 7.00
CA LEU A 368 10.59 24.19 7.68
C LEU A 368 10.88 25.62 7.18
N LYS A 369 10.75 25.89 5.88
CA LYS A 369 10.86 27.25 5.33
C LYS A 369 9.76 28.19 5.83
N ASN A 370 8.53 27.67 5.99
CA ASN A 370 7.44 28.46 6.55
C ASN A 370 7.71 28.83 8.01
N ILE A 371 8.34 27.95 8.79
CA ILE A 371 8.80 28.22 10.16
C ILE A 371 9.86 29.33 10.16
N GLU A 372 10.88 29.25 9.29
CA GLU A 372 11.91 30.29 9.15
C GLU A 372 11.32 31.66 8.80
N ALA A 373 10.32 31.69 7.91
CA ALA A 373 9.68 32.93 7.48
C ALA A 373 9.00 33.69 8.63
N LEU A 374 8.60 33.00 9.71
CA LEU A 374 8.04 33.60 10.92
C LEU A 374 9.10 34.33 11.77
N LYS A 375 10.39 34.10 11.51
CA LYS A 375 11.52 34.64 12.27
C LYS A 375 11.40 34.37 13.79
N PRO A 376 11.22 33.11 14.20
CA PRO A 376 11.09 32.75 15.61
C PRO A 376 12.37 33.08 16.39
N GLN A 377 12.20 33.47 17.65
CA GLN A 377 13.30 33.57 18.62
C GLN A 377 13.52 32.23 19.34
N VAL A 378 12.43 31.46 19.52
CA VAL A 378 12.46 30.14 20.16
C VAL A 378 11.85 29.12 19.20
N VAL A 379 12.49 27.97 19.05
CA VAL A 379 11.93 26.83 18.33
C VAL A 379 12.16 25.58 19.17
N VAL A 380 11.10 25.00 19.71
CA VAL A 380 11.20 23.76 20.49
C VAL A 380 11.00 22.58 19.54
N PRO A 381 11.98 21.68 19.36
CA PRO A 381 11.79 20.48 18.58
C PRO A 381 10.77 19.55 19.26
N GLY A 382 9.95 18.83 18.47
CA GLY A 382 8.98 17.89 19.02
C GLY A 382 9.63 16.71 19.75
N HIS A 383 10.82 16.30 19.28
CA HIS A 383 11.67 15.30 19.93
C HIS A 383 13.11 15.79 19.99
N PHE A 384 13.75 15.66 21.15
CA PHE A 384 15.16 16.00 21.35
C PHE A 384 15.71 15.42 22.65
N LEU A 385 17.03 15.25 22.74
CA LEU A 385 17.70 14.93 24.01
C LEU A 385 18.28 16.20 24.67
N PRO A 386 18.59 16.18 25.97
CA PRO A 386 19.23 17.31 26.64
C PRO A 386 20.45 17.86 25.88
N GLY A 387 20.53 19.18 25.74
CA GLY A 387 21.60 19.87 25.01
C GLY A 387 21.30 20.20 23.55
N ALA A 388 20.17 19.74 22.99
CA ALA A 388 19.73 20.16 21.66
C ALA A 388 19.43 21.66 21.59
N ALA A 389 19.66 22.27 20.43
CA ALA A 389 19.31 23.66 20.21
C ALA A 389 17.78 23.87 20.18
N GLN A 390 17.29 24.90 20.87
CA GLN A 390 15.88 25.30 20.84
C GLN A 390 15.67 26.60 20.05
N THR A 391 16.30 26.66 18.88
CA THR A 391 16.32 27.83 18.00
C THR A 391 16.19 27.38 16.54
N LEU A 392 16.27 28.33 15.59
CA LEU A 392 16.36 28.03 14.17
C LEU A 392 17.50 27.08 13.79
N ALA A 393 18.51 26.88 14.66
CA ALA A 393 19.54 25.86 14.44
C ALA A 393 18.94 24.45 14.23
N SER A 394 17.91 24.07 14.98
CA SER A 394 17.25 22.76 14.83
C SER A 394 16.40 22.65 13.56
N VAL A 395 15.85 23.78 13.09
CA VAL A 395 15.17 23.87 11.79
C VAL A 395 16.18 23.65 10.67
N HIS A 396 17.28 24.40 10.67
CA HIS A 396 18.34 24.27 9.68
C HIS A 396 18.99 22.87 9.71
N PHE A 397 19.17 22.29 10.91
CA PHE A 397 19.63 20.92 11.06
C PHE A 397 18.68 19.95 10.37
N THR A 398 17.38 20.02 10.64
CA THR A 398 16.38 19.13 10.04
C THR A 398 16.37 19.27 8.50
N GLN A 399 16.43 20.50 7.98
CA GLN A 399 16.54 20.75 6.54
C GLN A 399 17.81 20.14 5.92
N LYS A 400 18.95 20.29 6.60
CA LYS A 400 20.23 19.72 6.16
C LYS A 400 20.18 18.20 6.18
N TYR A 401 19.59 17.61 7.23
CA TYR A 401 19.41 16.17 7.34
C TYR A 401 18.61 15.61 6.17
N LEU A 402 17.46 16.23 5.85
CA LEU A 402 16.64 15.85 4.69
C LEU A 402 17.40 16.01 3.37
N THR A 403 18.20 17.07 3.22
CA THR A 403 19.02 17.29 2.01
C THR A 403 20.09 16.21 1.86
N THR A 404 20.78 15.83 2.94
CA THR A 404 21.75 14.74 2.95
C THR A 404 21.08 13.41 2.61
N LEU A 405 19.91 13.13 3.20
CA LEU A 405 19.14 11.93 2.91
C LEU A 405 18.80 11.81 1.41
N GLU A 406 18.28 12.88 0.79
CA GLU A 406 17.98 12.88 -0.65
C GLU A 406 19.21 12.65 -1.53
N ALA A 407 20.39 13.09 -1.08
CA ALA A 407 21.63 12.84 -1.79
C ALA A 407 22.13 11.39 -1.65
N GLU A 408 21.91 10.74 -0.50
CA GLU A 408 22.36 9.36 -0.25
C GLU A 408 21.37 8.30 -0.74
N LEU A 409 20.06 8.59 -0.75
CA LEU A 409 19.01 7.66 -1.20
C LEU A 409 19.27 7.01 -2.57
N PRO A 410 19.63 7.73 -3.66
CA PRO A 410 19.90 7.10 -4.96
C PRO A 410 21.23 6.32 -5.00
N LYS A 411 22.14 6.54 -4.04
CA LYS A 411 23.44 5.84 -3.94
C LYS A 411 23.32 4.53 -3.16
N ALA A 412 22.40 4.47 -2.20
CA ALA A 412 22.20 3.32 -1.34
C ALA A 412 21.57 2.15 -2.10
N LYS A 413 22.18 0.97 -2.00
CA LYS A 413 21.68 -0.26 -2.66
C LYS A 413 20.50 -0.89 -1.90
N ASP A 414 20.45 -0.65 -0.59
CA ASP A 414 19.49 -1.18 0.37
C ASP A 414 19.48 -0.30 1.64
N SER A 415 18.62 -0.66 2.59
CA SER A 415 18.47 0.01 3.87
C SER A 415 19.77 0.04 4.69
N ALA A 416 20.56 -1.04 4.66
CA ALA A 416 21.81 -1.13 5.41
C ALA A 416 22.84 -0.13 4.87
N ALA A 417 23.00 -0.06 3.55
CA ALA A 417 23.87 0.91 2.91
C ALA A 417 23.43 2.37 3.20
N LEU A 418 22.13 2.63 3.26
CA LEU A 418 21.61 3.95 3.62
C LEU A 418 21.90 4.31 5.08
N ILE A 419 21.68 3.38 6.01
CA ILE A 419 21.97 3.58 7.44
C ILE A 419 23.46 3.92 7.62
N GLU A 420 24.35 3.11 7.04
CA GLU A 420 25.80 3.36 7.11
C GLU A 420 26.19 4.71 6.52
N ALA A 421 25.61 5.09 5.38
CA ALA A 421 25.86 6.40 4.78
C ALA A 421 25.40 7.55 5.68
N MET A 422 24.21 7.46 6.27
CA MET A 422 23.68 8.49 7.17
C MET A 422 24.47 8.56 8.48
N LYS A 423 24.86 7.43 9.07
CA LYS A 423 25.73 7.39 10.27
C LYS A 423 27.10 7.99 10.00
N LYS A 424 27.64 7.84 8.78
CA LYS A 424 28.90 8.50 8.39
C LYS A 424 28.79 10.02 8.35
N HIS A 425 27.68 10.56 7.84
CA HIS A 425 27.43 12.01 7.83
C HIS A 425 27.10 12.57 9.22
N TYR A 426 26.50 11.74 10.07
CA TYR A 426 25.98 12.13 11.38
C TYR A 426 26.41 11.17 12.50
N PRO A 427 27.72 11.03 12.79
CA PRO A 427 28.23 9.98 13.68
C PRO A 427 27.92 10.20 15.16
N THR A 428 27.48 11.41 15.54
CA THR A 428 27.23 11.78 16.94
C THR A 428 25.76 11.83 17.31
N LEU A 429 24.85 11.67 16.33
CA LEU A 429 23.41 11.67 16.62
C LEU A 429 23.04 10.41 17.40
N LYS A 430 22.15 10.59 18.38
CA LYS A 430 21.57 9.52 19.17
C LYS A 430 20.28 9.02 18.51
N ASP A 431 19.62 8.09 19.20
CA ASP A 431 18.41 7.43 18.74
C ASP A 431 18.57 6.82 17.35
N GLU A 432 19.57 5.93 17.22
CA GLU A 432 19.81 5.20 15.97
C GLU A 432 18.58 4.39 15.53
N SER A 433 17.71 4.00 16.48
CA SER A 433 16.47 3.28 16.21
C SER A 433 15.56 4.06 15.25
N SER A 434 15.49 5.39 15.39
CA SER A 434 14.75 6.25 14.46
C SER A 434 15.30 6.18 13.03
N LEU A 435 16.62 6.14 12.86
CA LEU A 435 17.25 5.98 11.54
C LEU A 435 17.01 4.57 10.97
N GLU A 436 17.20 3.53 11.78
CA GLU A 436 17.02 2.13 11.36
C GLU A 436 15.58 1.86 10.90
N LEU A 437 14.59 2.31 11.67
CA LEU A 437 13.18 2.18 11.34
C LEU A 437 12.80 3.02 10.12
N SER A 438 13.35 4.23 10.01
CA SER A 438 13.15 5.10 8.84
C SER A 438 13.76 4.55 7.54
N ALA A 439 14.80 3.72 7.65
CA ALA A 439 15.50 3.13 6.51
C ALA A 439 14.93 1.76 6.09
N LYS A 440 14.17 1.08 6.95
CA LYS A 440 13.62 -0.28 6.71
C LYS A 440 12.84 -0.45 5.40
N PRO A 441 12.06 0.53 4.89
CA PRO A 441 11.30 0.38 3.65
C PRO A 441 12.14 0.31 2.36
N TRP A 442 13.45 0.61 2.40
CA TRP A 442 14.29 0.69 1.20
C TRP A 442 14.98 -0.66 0.88
N ARG A 443 14.49 -1.41 -0.12
CA ARG A 443 15.14 -2.62 -0.65
C ARG A 443 15.22 -2.60 -2.19
N ARG A 444 16.26 -3.25 -2.73
CA ARG A 444 16.68 -3.31 -4.15
C ARG A 444 15.53 -3.53 -5.14
N GLY A 445 15.40 -2.66 -6.14
CA GLY A 445 14.66 -2.90 -7.39
C GLY A 445 13.33 -2.15 -7.56
N GLY A 446 13.41 -0.86 -7.89
CA GLY A 446 12.29 -0.08 -8.43
C GLY A 446 11.34 0.48 -7.37
N LEU A 447 11.26 1.80 -7.26
CA LEU A 447 10.18 2.51 -6.57
C LEU A 447 8.82 2.07 -7.13
N PRO A 448 7.87 1.56 -6.34
CA PRO A 448 6.46 1.72 -6.64
C PRO A 448 6.00 3.06 -6.04
N ARG A 449 5.39 3.87 -6.90
CA ARG A 449 4.71 5.12 -6.56
C ARG A 449 3.80 4.98 -5.33
N ALA A 450 3.74 6.07 -4.57
CA ALA A 450 2.97 6.26 -3.35
C ALA A 450 1.48 5.89 -3.47
N LYS A 451 0.94 5.23 -2.44
CA LYS A 451 -0.31 5.58 -1.74
C LYS A 451 -0.20 5.24 -0.22
N ARG A 452 -0.43 6.29 0.57
CA ARG A 452 -0.51 6.55 2.04
C ARG A 452 -0.81 5.40 3.04
N GLY A 453 -0.22 5.55 4.25
CA GLY A 453 -0.84 5.28 5.56
C GLY A 453 -0.34 4.07 6.37
N VAL A 454 0.36 4.32 7.50
CA VAL A 454 0.68 3.46 8.68
C VAL A 454 0.96 1.97 8.42
N LYS A 455 2.22 1.51 8.58
CA LYS A 455 2.54 0.07 8.66
C LYS A 455 2.61 -0.44 10.10
N MET A 456 1.48 -1.02 10.56
CA MET A 456 1.56 -2.32 11.27
C MET A 456 2.44 -3.25 10.42
N THR A 457 3.18 -4.20 10.97
CA THR A 457 3.81 -5.23 10.15
C THR A 457 2.69 -5.95 9.37
N GLU A 458 2.43 -5.52 8.13
CA GLU A 458 1.33 -6.05 7.34
C GLU A 458 1.72 -7.46 6.88
N THR A 459 1.27 -8.44 7.65
CA THR A 459 1.21 -9.83 7.19
C THR A 459 0.37 -9.82 5.91
N THR A 460 0.94 -10.34 4.82
CA THR A 460 0.29 -10.28 3.50
C THR A 460 -0.35 -11.63 3.21
N LEU A 461 -1.67 -11.64 3.05
CA LEU A 461 -2.40 -12.81 2.57
C LEU A 461 -2.51 -12.75 1.04
N HIS A 462 -1.72 -13.56 0.36
CA HIS A 462 -1.83 -13.76 -1.08
C HIS A 462 -3.05 -14.64 -1.37
N TYR A 463 -4.01 -14.11 -2.11
CA TYR A 463 -5.18 -14.84 -2.58
C TYR A 463 -5.06 -15.09 -4.08
N ILE A 464 -4.84 -16.35 -4.46
CA ILE A 464 -4.71 -16.77 -5.86
C ILE A 464 -6.03 -17.39 -6.31
N PHE A 465 -6.65 -16.83 -7.34
CA PHE A 465 -8.03 -17.12 -7.70
C PHE A 465 -8.30 -17.07 -9.21
N ASP A 466 -9.53 -17.43 -9.58
CA ASP A 466 -10.09 -17.13 -10.90
C ASP A 466 -11.56 -16.70 -10.78
N PRO A 467 -12.03 -15.67 -11.51
CA PRO A 467 -13.42 -15.20 -11.42
C PRO A 467 -14.46 -16.25 -11.83
N LEU A 468 -14.11 -17.19 -12.72
CA LEU A 468 -14.98 -18.28 -13.18
C LEU A 468 -14.81 -19.57 -12.36
N CYS A 469 -14.03 -19.56 -11.28
CA CYS A 469 -13.86 -20.73 -10.42
C CYS A 469 -14.95 -20.77 -9.34
N GLY A 470 -15.79 -21.81 -9.35
CA GLY A 470 -16.87 -21.98 -8.37
C GLY A 470 -16.37 -22.06 -6.93
N TRP A 471 -15.23 -22.72 -6.69
CA TRP A 471 -14.63 -22.78 -5.35
C TRP A 471 -14.06 -21.42 -4.90
N CYS A 472 -13.63 -20.57 -5.84
CA CYS A 472 -13.26 -19.18 -5.50
C CYS A 472 -14.47 -18.38 -5.05
N TYR A 473 -15.64 -18.60 -5.67
CA TYR A 473 -16.90 -18.02 -5.22
C TYR A 473 -17.31 -18.56 -3.85
N GLY A 474 -17.21 -19.87 -3.64
CA GLY A 474 -17.40 -20.51 -2.33
C GLY A 474 -16.51 -19.93 -1.22
N ALA A 475 -15.28 -19.51 -1.56
CA ALA A 475 -14.33 -18.88 -0.64
C ALA A 475 -14.55 -17.36 -0.48
N ALA A 476 -15.47 -16.72 -1.21
CA ALA A 476 -15.67 -15.28 -1.15
C ALA A 476 -15.95 -14.74 0.28
N PRO A 477 -16.71 -15.44 1.15
CA PRO A 477 -16.85 -15.03 2.55
C PRO A 477 -15.53 -15.02 3.33
N LEU A 478 -14.62 -15.96 3.04
CA LEU A 478 -13.30 -16.03 3.68
C LEU A 478 -12.42 -14.86 3.24
N VAL A 479 -12.47 -14.50 1.96
CA VAL A 479 -11.77 -13.32 1.42
C VAL A 479 -12.31 -12.05 2.07
N LYS A 480 -13.64 -11.89 2.11
CA LYS A 480 -14.29 -10.73 2.74
C LYS A 480 -13.94 -10.60 4.22
N ALA A 481 -13.91 -11.73 4.93
CA ALA A 481 -13.49 -11.76 6.33
C ALA A 481 -12.01 -11.39 6.50
N ALA A 482 -11.12 -11.89 5.63
CA ALA A 482 -9.71 -11.52 5.65
C ALA A 482 -9.50 -10.02 5.36
N GLN A 483 -10.27 -9.42 4.44
CA GLN A 483 -10.23 -7.97 4.18
C GLN A 483 -10.67 -7.12 5.38
N SER A 484 -11.44 -7.70 6.32
CA SER A 484 -11.88 -7.01 7.54
C SER A 484 -10.90 -7.12 8.71
N LEU A 485 -9.83 -7.93 8.58
CA LEU A 485 -8.84 -8.11 9.63
C LEU A 485 -7.82 -6.96 9.63
N PRO A 486 -7.71 -6.19 10.73
CA PRO A 486 -6.69 -5.14 10.84
C PRO A 486 -5.28 -5.72 10.74
N GLY A 487 -4.40 -5.03 10.00
CA GLY A 487 -3.00 -5.46 9.84
C GLY A 487 -2.79 -6.62 8.86
N LEU A 488 -3.85 -7.18 8.26
CA LEU A 488 -3.74 -8.21 7.22
C LEU A 488 -4.04 -7.61 5.84
N LYS A 489 -3.02 -7.54 4.99
CA LYS A 489 -3.19 -7.08 3.61
C LYS A 489 -3.55 -8.26 2.70
N VAL A 490 -4.74 -8.24 2.10
CA VAL A 490 -5.13 -9.26 1.10
C VAL A 490 -4.69 -8.81 -0.30
N VAL A 491 -3.81 -9.58 -0.95
CA VAL A 491 -3.33 -9.27 -2.30
C VAL A 491 -3.93 -10.27 -3.31
N PRO A 492 -4.76 -9.81 -4.26
CA PRO A 492 -5.37 -10.65 -5.29
C PRO A 492 -4.40 -11.02 -6.43
N HIS A 493 -4.35 -12.30 -6.79
CA HIS A 493 -3.57 -12.87 -7.91
C HIS A 493 -4.50 -13.70 -8.80
N ALA A 494 -4.76 -13.25 -10.02
CA ALA A 494 -5.75 -13.87 -10.89
C ALA A 494 -5.08 -14.81 -11.88
N GLY A 495 -5.30 -16.11 -11.75
CA GLY A 495 -4.53 -17.13 -12.43
C GLY A 495 -5.07 -17.59 -13.79
N GLY A 496 -6.19 -17.04 -14.27
CA GLY A 496 -6.71 -17.25 -15.62
C GLY A 496 -6.97 -18.72 -15.96
N MET A 497 -7.93 -19.35 -15.28
CA MET A 497 -8.33 -20.76 -15.40
C MET A 497 -8.75 -21.11 -16.83
N MET A 498 -9.58 -20.29 -17.48
CA MET A 498 -10.12 -20.52 -18.82
C MET A 498 -9.69 -19.39 -19.75
N THR A 499 -8.40 -19.35 -20.10
CA THR A 499 -7.83 -18.36 -21.01
C THR A 499 -7.14 -19.01 -22.21
N GLY A 500 -7.02 -18.27 -23.31
CA GLY A 500 -6.40 -18.77 -24.55
C GLY A 500 -7.07 -20.05 -25.05
N ASN A 501 -6.27 -21.11 -25.26
CA ASN A 501 -6.78 -22.42 -25.71
C ASN A 501 -7.62 -23.16 -24.67
N ASN A 502 -7.67 -22.69 -23.41
CA ASN A 502 -8.48 -23.28 -22.34
C ASN A 502 -9.87 -22.64 -22.19
N ARG A 503 -10.23 -21.68 -23.05
CA ARG A 503 -11.59 -21.13 -23.11
C ARG A 503 -12.57 -22.26 -23.43
N ARG A 504 -13.75 -22.20 -22.82
CA ARG A 504 -14.77 -23.25 -22.99
C ARG A 504 -16.10 -22.64 -23.40
N GLN A 505 -16.70 -23.16 -24.45
CA GLN A 505 -18.10 -22.87 -24.75
C GLN A 505 -19.00 -23.68 -23.82
N ILE A 506 -20.14 -23.12 -23.43
CA ILE A 506 -21.13 -23.88 -22.65
C ILE A 506 -21.74 -24.96 -23.56
N THR A 507 -21.70 -26.21 -23.09
CA THR A 507 -22.36 -27.36 -23.70
C THR A 507 -23.18 -28.10 -22.66
N ASP A 508 -24.13 -28.94 -23.08
CA ASP A 508 -24.89 -29.79 -22.14
C ASP A 508 -23.98 -30.71 -21.32
N GLU A 509 -22.92 -31.23 -21.93
CA GLU A 509 -21.92 -32.06 -21.24
C GLU A 509 -21.21 -31.27 -20.14
N TRP A 510 -20.69 -30.08 -20.47
CA TRP A 510 -20.01 -29.22 -19.50
C TRP A 510 -20.96 -28.74 -18.40
N ARG A 511 -22.20 -28.39 -18.76
CA ARG A 511 -23.26 -28.04 -17.81
C ARG A 511 -23.53 -29.18 -16.82
N ASN A 512 -23.70 -30.40 -17.32
CA ASN A 512 -23.97 -31.59 -16.50
C ASN A 512 -22.80 -31.91 -15.56
N TYR A 513 -21.58 -31.57 -15.97
CA TYR A 513 -20.39 -31.66 -15.12
C TYR A 513 -20.38 -30.58 -14.02
N VAL A 514 -20.66 -29.31 -14.36
CA VAL A 514 -20.51 -28.17 -13.44
C VAL A 514 -21.61 -28.13 -12.36
N ILE A 515 -22.87 -28.42 -12.71
CA ILE A 515 -24.01 -28.29 -11.78
C ILE A 515 -23.84 -29.06 -10.46
N PRO A 516 -23.41 -30.34 -10.45
CA PRO A 516 -23.16 -31.07 -9.20
C PRO A 516 -22.08 -30.44 -8.33
N HIS A 517 -21.06 -29.80 -8.92
CA HIS A 517 -20.00 -29.13 -8.19
C HIS A 517 -20.53 -27.85 -7.53
N ASP A 518 -21.30 -27.05 -8.24
CA ASP A 518 -21.91 -25.82 -7.71
C ASP A 518 -22.87 -26.10 -6.57
N LYS A 519 -23.69 -27.14 -6.69
CA LYS A 519 -24.57 -27.59 -5.59
C LYS A 519 -23.77 -27.97 -4.36
N ARG A 520 -22.65 -28.69 -4.53
CA ARG A 520 -21.76 -29.03 -3.41
C ARG A 520 -21.13 -27.78 -2.78
N ILE A 521 -20.71 -26.82 -3.60
CA ILE A 521 -20.18 -25.55 -3.09
C ILE A 521 -21.24 -24.83 -2.26
N ALA A 522 -22.47 -24.74 -2.75
CA ALA A 522 -23.59 -24.13 -2.03
C ALA A 522 -23.84 -24.83 -0.69
N GLU A 523 -23.92 -26.17 -0.68
CA GLU A 523 -24.10 -26.98 0.53
C GLU A 523 -22.98 -26.78 1.55
N MET A 524 -21.72 -26.73 1.10
CA MET A 524 -20.56 -26.61 2.00
C MET A 524 -20.31 -25.19 2.51
N THR A 525 -20.60 -24.18 1.70
CA THR A 525 -20.20 -22.79 1.98
C THR A 525 -21.35 -21.86 2.33
N GLY A 526 -22.59 -22.27 2.03
CA GLY A 526 -23.77 -21.42 2.11
C GLY A 526 -23.84 -20.35 1.01
N GLN A 527 -22.94 -20.36 0.01
CA GLN A 527 -23.03 -19.41 -1.09
C GLN A 527 -24.24 -19.71 -1.99
N PRO A 528 -25.05 -18.68 -2.33
CA PRO A 528 -26.23 -18.88 -3.16
C PRO A 528 -25.84 -19.01 -4.63
N PHE A 529 -26.54 -19.90 -5.35
CA PHE A 529 -26.50 -19.98 -6.81
C PHE A 529 -27.92 -19.76 -7.32
N GLY A 530 -28.09 -18.83 -8.25
CA GLY A 530 -29.41 -18.37 -8.66
C GLY A 530 -30.00 -19.18 -9.81
N GLU A 531 -31.32 -19.10 -9.96
CA GLU A 531 -32.02 -19.77 -11.06
C GLU A 531 -31.60 -19.21 -12.42
N ALA A 532 -31.32 -17.90 -12.51
CA ALA A 532 -30.82 -17.27 -13.73
C ALA A 532 -29.47 -17.85 -14.18
N TYR A 533 -28.64 -18.32 -13.25
CA TYR A 533 -27.41 -19.03 -13.56
C TYR A 533 -27.69 -20.46 -14.08
N PHE A 534 -28.45 -21.27 -13.35
CA PHE A 534 -28.69 -22.68 -13.72
C PHE A 534 -29.58 -22.87 -14.97
N ASN A 535 -30.57 -22.00 -15.13
CA ASN A 535 -31.62 -22.10 -16.16
C ASN A 535 -31.47 -21.04 -17.25
N GLY A 536 -30.68 -19.99 -17.04
CA GLY A 536 -30.29 -19.03 -18.07
C GLY A 536 -28.88 -19.33 -18.57
N LEU A 537 -27.86 -18.79 -17.89
CA LEU A 537 -26.47 -18.82 -18.36
C LEU A 537 -26.00 -20.23 -18.71
N LEU A 538 -26.16 -21.21 -17.83
CA LEU A 538 -25.69 -22.57 -18.10
C LEU A 538 -26.47 -23.29 -19.21
N ARG A 539 -27.58 -22.77 -19.70
CA ARG A 539 -28.30 -23.28 -20.89
C ARG A 539 -27.96 -22.55 -22.18
N ASP A 540 -27.18 -21.48 -22.07
CA ASP A 540 -26.84 -20.61 -23.19
C ASP A 540 -25.60 -21.12 -23.90
N THR A 541 -25.81 -21.96 -24.91
CA THR A 541 -24.72 -22.57 -25.69
C THR A 541 -23.93 -21.57 -26.53
N THR A 542 -24.36 -20.31 -26.61
CA THR A 542 -23.59 -19.25 -27.30
C THR A 542 -22.58 -18.56 -26.37
N ALA A 543 -22.68 -18.76 -25.06
CA ALA A 543 -21.77 -18.18 -24.10
C ALA A 543 -20.42 -18.91 -24.10
N VAL A 544 -19.34 -18.12 -24.01
CA VAL A 544 -17.96 -18.60 -23.87
C VAL A 544 -17.45 -18.20 -22.49
N MET A 545 -16.94 -19.19 -21.78
CA MET A 545 -16.19 -19.02 -20.54
C MET A 545 -14.77 -18.57 -20.88
N ASP A 546 -14.52 -17.28 -20.64
CA ASP A 546 -13.22 -16.66 -20.77
C ASP A 546 -12.90 -15.89 -19.49
N SER A 547 -11.83 -16.30 -18.80
CA SER A 547 -11.39 -15.62 -17.58
C SER A 547 -10.70 -14.30 -17.89
N GLU A 548 -10.21 -14.06 -19.11
CA GLU A 548 -9.40 -12.86 -19.41
C GLU A 548 -10.20 -11.55 -19.24
N PRO A 549 -11.37 -11.34 -19.87
CA PRO A 549 -12.14 -10.10 -19.68
C PRO A 549 -12.48 -9.76 -18.23
N PRO A 550 -13.03 -10.68 -17.40
CA PRO A 550 -13.32 -10.36 -16.00
C PRO A 550 -12.04 -10.11 -15.18
N ILE A 551 -10.91 -10.76 -15.50
CA ILE A 551 -9.62 -10.45 -14.86
C ILE A 551 -9.17 -9.03 -15.24
N THR A 552 -9.26 -8.64 -16.50
CA THR A 552 -8.95 -7.27 -16.94
C THR A 552 -9.80 -6.24 -16.19
N ALA A 553 -11.09 -6.54 -15.96
CA ALA A 553 -11.99 -5.69 -15.18
C ALA A 553 -11.59 -5.55 -13.71
N ILE A 554 -11.14 -6.65 -13.09
CA ILE A 554 -10.60 -6.63 -11.73
C ILE A 554 -9.34 -5.76 -11.65
N LEU A 555 -8.42 -5.90 -12.61
CA LEU A 555 -7.20 -5.10 -12.68
C LEU A 555 -7.50 -3.62 -12.91
N ALA A 556 -8.45 -3.29 -13.78
CA ALA A 556 -8.89 -1.92 -14.02
C ALA A 556 -9.49 -1.28 -12.76
N ALA A 557 -10.35 -2.00 -12.03
CA ALA A 557 -10.94 -1.52 -10.78
C ALA A 557 -9.89 -1.34 -9.67
N GLU A 558 -8.92 -2.25 -9.58
CA GLU A 558 -7.79 -2.15 -8.66
C GLU A 558 -6.94 -0.91 -8.97
N LYS A 559 -6.59 -0.70 -10.24
CA LYS A 559 -5.77 0.43 -10.67
C LYS A 559 -6.44 1.78 -10.39
N LEU A 560 -7.74 1.88 -10.67
CA LEU A 560 -8.51 3.11 -10.49
C LEU A 560 -8.70 3.48 -9.03
N ALA A 561 -9.13 2.51 -8.22
CA ALA A 561 -9.70 2.79 -6.91
C ALA A 561 -9.20 1.88 -5.78
N GLY A 562 -8.33 0.90 -6.05
CA GLY A 562 -7.96 -0.14 -5.07
C GLY A 562 -9.12 -1.07 -4.74
N ARG A 563 -10.04 -1.27 -5.70
CA ARG A 563 -11.31 -2.00 -5.53
C ARG A 563 -11.38 -3.27 -6.37
N GLY A 564 -10.24 -3.92 -6.62
CA GLY A 564 -10.18 -5.16 -7.42
C GLY A 564 -10.98 -6.30 -6.80
N LEU A 565 -10.88 -6.49 -5.48
CA LEU A 565 -11.64 -7.53 -4.77
C LEU A 565 -13.15 -7.25 -4.72
N ASP A 566 -13.55 -5.97 -4.65
CA ASP A 566 -14.96 -5.58 -4.77
C ASP A 566 -15.50 -5.92 -6.16
N MET A 567 -14.70 -5.65 -7.20
CA MET A 567 -15.05 -6.00 -8.57
C MET A 567 -15.14 -7.52 -8.77
N LEU A 568 -14.20 -8.29 -8.21
CA LEU A 568 -14.29 -9.75 -8.19
C LEU A 568 -15.57 -10.24 -7.53
N HIS A 569 -15.90 -9.74 -6.34
CA HIS A 569 -17.10 -10.14 -5.61
C HIS A 569 -18.37 -9.87 -6.44
N ARG A 570 -18.46 -8.67 -7.02
CA ARG A 570 -19.59 -8.28 -7.87
C ARG A 570 -19.68 -9.13 -9.14
N ILE A 571 -18.55 -9.41 -9.80
CA ILE A 571 -18.47 -10.30 -10.97
C ILE A 571 -18.97 -11.70 -10.64
N GLN A 572 -18.56 -12.26 -9.50
CA GLN A 572 -19.00 -13.59 -9.09
C GLN A 572 -20.50 -13.62 -8.77
N GLN A 573 -21.05 -12.60 -8.11
CA GLN A 573 -22.49 -12.46 -7.92
C GLN A 573 -23.24 -12.37 -9.26
N ALA A 574 -22.73 -11.55 -10.19
CA ALA A 574 -23.29 -11.40 -11.53
C ALA A 574 -23.33 -12.74 -12.26
N HIS A 575 -22.28 -13.55 -12.14
CA HIS A 575 -22.18 -14.84 -12.78
C HIS A 575 -23.07 -15.90 -12.10
N TYR A 576 -22.81 -16.21 -10.82
CA TYR A 576 -23.40 -17.36 -10.13
C TYR A 576 -24.81 -17.11 -9.58
N GLN A 577 -25.19 -15.86 -9.31
CA GLN A 577 -26.53 -15.52 -8.82
C GLN A 577 -27.41 -14.99 -9.95
N GLU A 578 -26.89 -14.05 -10.74
CA GLU A 578 -27.67 -13.34 -11.76
C GLU A 578 -27.57 -13.98 -13.16
N GLY A 579 -26.68 -14.94 -13.39
CA GLY A 579 -26.54 -15.60 -14.69
C GLY A 579 -26.03 -14.68 -15.81
N ARG A 580 -25.26 -13.64 -15.49
CA ARG A 580 -24.74 -12.67 -16.46
C ARG A 580 -23.48 -13.19 -17.13
N ARG A 581 -23.31 -12.88 -18.42
CA ARG A 581 -22.12 -13.20 -19.22
C ARG A 581 -20.96 -12.27 -18.88
N ILE A 582 -20.18 -12.64 -17.87
CA ILE A 582 -19.06 -11.81 -17.39
C ILE A 582 -17.84 -11.80 -18.32
N ALA A 583 -17.84 -12.59 -19.40
CA ALA A 583 -16.87 -12.45 -20.49
C ALA A 583 -17.18 -11.25 -21.41
N ASP A 584 -18.43 -10.76 -21.39
CA ASP A 584 -18.87 -9.68 -22.26
C ASP A 584 -18.49 -8.32 -21.64
N THR A 585 -17.74 -7.51 -22.39
CA THR A 585 -17.30 -6.18 -21.92
C THR A 585 -18.45 -5.27 -21.47
N PRO A 586 -19.60 -5.19 -22.17
CA PRO A 586 -20.72 -4.36 -21.72
C PRO A 586 -21.27 -4.77 -20.35
N VAL A 587 -21.23 -6.07 -20.02
CA VAL A 587 -21.63 -6.56 -18.70
C VAL A 587 -20.66 -6.03 -17.65
N LEU A 588 -19.35 -6.14 -17.88
CA LEU A 588 -18.31 -5.67 -16.96
C LEU A 588 -18.36 -4.15 -16.74
N GLU A 589 -18.62 -3.36 -17.79
CA GLU A 589 -18.81 -1.92 -17.69
C GLU A 589 -20.04 -1.55 -16.84
N ALA A 590 -21.15 -2.29 -17.01
CA ALA A 590 -22.34 -2.11 -16.18
C ALA A 590 -22.06 -2.43 -14.71
N LEU A 591 -21.35 -3.53 -14.41
CA LEU A 591 -20.96 -3.88 -13.04
C LEU A 591 -20.06 -2.81 -12.40
N ALA A 592 -19.12 -2.25 -13.16
CA ALA A 592 -18.27 -1.16 -12.69
C ALA A 592 -19.09 0.10 -12.35
N LYS A 593 -20.10 0.42 -13.17
CA LYS A 593 -21.03 1.52 -12.90
C LYS A 593 -21.86 1.27 -11.65
N GLU A 594 -22.36 0.05 -11.43
CA GLU A 594 -23.09 -0.34 -10.22
C GLU A 594 -22.23 -0.19 -8.96
N LEU A 595 -20.91 -0.40 -9.07
CA LEU A 595 -19.95 -0.16 -7.98
C LEU A 595 -19.59 1.33 -7.79
N GLY A 596 -20.10 2.25 -8.62
CA GLY A 596 -19.80 3.67 -8.56
C GLY A 596 -18.44 4.06 -9.15
N LEU A 597 -17.84 3.21 -10.00
CA LEU A 597 -16.60 3.56 -10.72
C LEU A 597 -16.91 4.50 -11.90
N PRO A 598 -16.09 5.54 -12.16
CA PRO A 598 -16.33 6.45 -13.29
C PRO A 598 -16.22 5.71 -14.63
N SER A 599 -17.34 5.60 -15.36
CA SER A 599 -17.45 4.72 -16.54
C SER A 599 -16.38 5.00 -17.60
N ALA A 600 -16.12 6.27 -17.93
CA ALA A 600 -15.11 6.63 -18.94
C ALA A 600 -13.68 6.23 -18.51
N ALA A 601 -13.33 6.42 -17.23
CA ALA A 601 -12.03 6.04 -16.71
C ALA A 601 -11.87 4.51 -16.63
N PHE A 602 -12.93 3.80 -16.25
CA PHE A 602 -12.95 2.34 -16.22
C PHE A 602 -12.77 1.73 -17.60
N ILE A 603 -13.47 2.25 -18.61
CA ILE A 603 -13.31 1.79 -20.00
C ILE A 603 -11.88 2.03 -20.50
N ALA A 604 -11.28 3.18 -20.17
CA ALA A 604 -9.90 3.48 -20.54
C ALA A 604 -8.91 2.48 -19.91
N GLU A 605 -9.07 2.18 -18.62
CA GLU A 605 -8.23 1.20 -17.91
C GLU A 605 -8.46 -0.23 -18.40
N MET A 606 -9.71 -0.61 -18.72
CA MET A 606 -10.02 -1.89 -19.36
C MET A 606 -9.26 -2.06 -20.68
N ARG A 607 -9.27 -1.03 -21.53
CA ARG A 607 -8.52 -1.05 -22.80
C ARG A 607 -7.02 -1.14 -22.56
N PHE A 608 -6.49 -0.36 -21.63
CA PHE A 608 -5.06 -0.35 -21.30
C PHE A 608 -4.58 -1.70 -20.78
N ASN A 609 -5.35 -2.35 -19.91
CA ASN A 609 -4.95 -3.61 -19.28
C ASN A 609 -5.25 -4.85 -20.13
N SER A 610 -6.03 -4.72 -21.22
CA SER A 610 -6.38 -5.83 -22.11
C SER A 610 -5.15 -6.44 -22.82
N GLY A 611 -5.17 -7.75 -23.08
CA GLY A 611 -4.08 -8.44 -23.76
C GLY A 611 -2.83 -8.59 -22.89
N ALA A 612 -1.71 -7.98 -23.32
CA ALA A 612 -0.39 -8.24 -22.73
C ALA A 612 -0.29 -7.99 -21.20
N PRO A 613 -0.85 -6.90 -20.63
CA PRO A 613 -0.79 -6.68 -19.19
C PRO A 613 -1.58 -7.73 -18.40
N THR A 614 -2.80 -8.07 -18.84
CA THR A 614 -3.60 -9.13 -18.21
C THR A 614 -2.89 -10.49 -18.33
N ALA A 615 -2.33 -10.80 -19.50
CA ALA A 615 -1.56 -12.03 -19.70
C ALA A 615 -0.31 -12.10 -18.79
N GLN A 616 0.37 -10.97 -18.59
CA GLN A 616 1.50 -10.88 -17.65
C GLN A 616 1.06 -11.13 -16.21
N HIS A 617 -0.03 -10.49 -15.75
CA HIS A 617 -0.58 -10.72 -14.42
C HIS A 617 -0.96 -12.19 -14.19
N ILE A 618 -1.57 -12.83 -15.20
CA ILE A 618 -1.90 -14.26 -15.16
C ILE A 618 -0.63 -15.12 -15.01
N ALA A 619 0.41 -14.80 -15.78
CA ALA A 619 1.68 -15.53 -15.72
C ALA A 619 2.35 -15.38 -14.35
N GLU A 620 2.37 -14.17 -13.78
CA GLU A 620 2.91 -13.88 -12.45
C GLU A 620 2.11 -14.58 -11.35
N SER A 621 0.77 -14.56 -11.45
CA SER A 621 -0.13 -15.25 -10.53
C SER A 621 0.08 -16.77 -10.54
N ARG A 622 0.30 -17.36 -11.72
CA ARG A 622 0.61 -18.80 -11.86
C ARG A 622 2.01 -19.14 -11.38
N ALA A 623 2.99 -18.25 -11.57
CA ALA A 623 4.33 -18.43 -11.00
C ALA A 623 4.31 -18.42 -9.47
N LEU A 624 3.52 -17.53 -8.87
CA LEU A 624 3.29 -17.52 -7.43
C LEU A 624 2.59 -18.80 -6.96
N LEU A 625 1.55 -19.26 -7.67
CA LEU A 625 0.85 -20.51 -7.37
C LEU A 625 1.83 -21.69 -7.31
N ALA A 626 2.72 -21.79 -8.30
CA ALA A 626 3.75 -22.83 -8.33
C ALA A 626 4.76 -22.67 -7.18
N LYS A 627 5.19 -21.43 -6.88
CA LYS A 627 6.14 -21.13 -5.80
C LYS A 627 5.62 -21.58 -4.43
N VAL A 628 4.34 -21.35 -4.15
CA VAL A 628 3.70 -21.77 -2.89
C VAL A 628 3.20 -23.22 -2.92
N GLN A 629 3.51 -23.96 -3.99
CA GLN A 629 3.07 -25.34 -4.22
C GLN A 629 1.54 -25.52 -4.18
N GLY A 630 0.80 -24.48 -4.56
CA GLY A 630 -0.65 -24.52 -4.66
C GLY A 630 -1.11 -25.42 -5.82
N GLN A 631 -2.17 -26.18 -5.59
CA GLN A 631 -2.68 -27.18 -6.54
C GLN A 631 -3.82 -26.67 -7.43
N GLY A 632 -4.22 -25.39 -7.29
CA GLY A 632 -5.32 -24.81 -8.06
C GLY A 632 -5.91 -23.57 -7.40
N PHE A 633 -7.12 -23.22 -7.79
CA PHE A 633 -7.86 -22.09 -7.24
C PHE A 633 -9.04 -22.58 -6.38
N PRO A 634 -9.35 -21.93 -5.24
CA PRO A 634 -8.60 -20.85 -4.61
C PRO A 634 -7.35 -21.38 -3.89
N THR A 635 -6.28 -20.59 -3.87
CA THR A 635 -5.10 -20.82 -3.01
C THR A 635 -4.85 -19.59 -2.15
N PHE A 636 -4.56 -19.82 -0.87
CA PHE A 636 -4.19 -18.77 0.08
C PHE A 636 -2.79 -19.03 0.61
N ALA A 637 -1.92 -18.04 0.55
CA ALA A 637 -0.60 -18.11 1.14
C ALA A 637 -0.34 -16.88 2.02
N LEU A 638 0.08 -17.10 3.25
CA LEU A 638 0.45 -16.06 4.18
C LEU A 638 1.92 -15.74 4.01
N GLN A 639 2.25 -14.47 3.79
CA GLN A 639 3.62 -13.98 3.83
C GLN A 639 3.90 -13.42 5.21
N ASP A 640 4.86 -14.02 5.92
CA ASP A 640 5.29 -13.57 7.24
C ASP A 640 6.20 -12.32 7.18
N SER A 641 6.61 -11.84 8.34
CA SER A 641 7.46 -10.66 8.50
C SER A 641 8.88 -10.83 7.93
N GLU A 642 9.35 -12.07 7.74
CA GLU A 642 10.61 -12.42 7.09
C GLU A 642 10.49 -12.55 5.56
N GLY A 643 9.25 -12.55 5.04
CA GLY A 643 8.94 -12.70 3.63
C GLY A 643 8.82 -14.16 3.17
N GLN A 644 8.76 -15.12 4.08
CA GLN A 644 8.50 -16.52 3.75
C GLN A 644 7.00 -16.72 3.49
N LEU A 645 6.69 -17.57 2.52
CA LEU A 645 5.31 -17.86 2.11
C LEU A 645 4.86 -19.20 2.71
N HIS A 646 3.80 -19.14 3.51
CA HIS A 646 3.17 -20.28 4.17
C HIS A 646 1.82 -20.57 3.53
N LEU A 647 1.68 -21.74 2.90
CA LEU A 647 0.42 -22.17 2.32
C LEU A 647 -0.62 -22.40 3.42
N LEU A 648 -1.81 -21.80 3.29
CA LEU A 648 -2.90 -21.97 4.24
C LEU A 648 -3.90 -23.03 3.75
N PRO A 649 -4.37 -23.93 4.64
CA PRO A 649 -5.32 -24.97 4.27
C PRO A 649 -6.77 -24.44 4.25
N ALA A 650 -7.04 -23.46 3.39
CA ALA A 650 -8.31 -22.72 3.34
C ALA A 650 -9.55 -23.62 3.11
N GLY A 651 -9.38 -24.78 2.46
CA GLY A 651 -10.45 -25.78 2.29
C GLY A 651 -11.07 -26.24 3.62
N ASN A 652 -10.28 -26.28 4.71
CA ASN A 652 -10.78 -26.65 6.05
C ASN A 652 -11.71 -25.61 6.68
N TYR A 653 -11.80 -24.41 6.10
CA TYR A 653 -12.51 -23.28 6.67
C TYR A 653 -13.69 -22.81 5.79
N LEU A 654 -13.91 -23.46 4.65
CA LEU A 654 -15.07 -23.20 3.80
C LEU A 654 -16.37 -23.35 4.62
N GLY A 655 -17.22 -22.32 4.59
CA GLY A 655 -18.44 -22.26 5.41
C GLY A 655 -18.22 -21.90 6.90
N ASN A 656 -16.97 -21.77 7.36
CA ASN A 656 -16.64 -21.42 8.75
C ASN A 656 -15.73 -20.18 8.83
N VAL A 657 -16.37 -19.01 8.65
CA VAL A 657 -15.70 -17.71 8.61
C VAL A 657 -15.01 -17.35 9.92
N GLU A 658 -15.58 -17.72 11.07
CA GLU A 658 -15.02 -17.37 12.38
C GLU A 658 -13.73 -18.16 12.67
N ALA A 659 -13.69 -19.46 12.37
CA ALA A 659 -12.45 -20.24 12.50
C ALA A 659 -11.34 -19.71 11.57
N TRP A 660 -11.71 -19.25 10.37
CA TRP A 660 -10.78 -18.62 9.44
C TRP A 660 -10.19 -17.31 10.00
N LYS A 661 -11.04 -16.44 10.56
CA LYS A 661 -10.58 -15.21 11.23
C LYS A 661 -9.65 -15.50 12.39
N ASN A 662 -9.94 -16.51 13.20
CA ASN A 662 -9.08 -16.88 14.33
C ASN A 662 -7.69 -17.35 13.87
N LEU A 663 -7.62 -18.17 12.82
CA LEU A 663 -6.35 -18.60 12.22
C LEU A 663 -5.54 -17.39 11.74
N LEU A 664 -6.17 -16.52 10.95
CA LEU A 664 -5.51 -15.36 10.37
C LEU A 664 -5.15 -14.30 11.42
N GLY A 665 -5.98 -14.11 12.44
CA GLY A 665 -5.73 -13.20 13.55
C GLY A 665 -4.52 -13.62 14.37
N ALA A 666 -4.39 -14.91 14.69
CA ALA A 666 -3.20 -15.43 15.36
C ALA A 666 -1.92 -15.20 14.54
N ALA A 667 -2.01 -15.30 13.21
CA ALA A 667 -0.87 -15.14 12.31
C ALA A 667 -0.59 -13.68 11.88
N ALA A 668 -1.55 -12.77 12.05
CA ALA A 668 -1.36 -11.32 11.87
C ALA A 668 -0.80 -10.64 13.14
N LEU A 669 -0.84 -11.35 14.28
CA LEU A 669 -0.31 -10.91 15.58
C LEU A 669 1.06 -11.54 15.93
N ALA A 670 1.50 -12.55 15.17
CA ALA A 670 2.82 -13.19 15.26
C ALA A 670 3.77 -12.59 14.21
#